data_AF-A0A8G2CC42-F1
#
_entry.id   AF-A0A8G2CC42-F1
#
_cell.length_a   1.000
_cell.length_b   1.000
_cell.length_c   1.000
_cell.angle_alpha   90.00
_cell.angle_beta   90.00
_cell.angle_gamma   90.00
#
_symmetry.space_group_name_H-M   'P 1'
#
loop_
_entity.id
_entity.type
_entity.pdbx_description
1 polymer ?
#
loop_
_entity_poly.entity_id
_entity_poly.type
_entity_poly.pdbx_seq_one_letter_code
_entity_poly.pdbx_strand_id
1 'polypeptide(L)'
;MSKQFRPCVVMVFMLLALLIAASAFAAPRNGIRVLVLPFAVNSGDDLSYLEDGLPDLIGERLAAKNFSIVPDDEVERILAENAVTELNISIVRDLCLLSNSDYAVYGSFTQVGEQLSIDARLVEAYGLQPAKPIYINKSGLINVLPAVDELVAQATNEMLRKQSISNIVVKGTKILDPDVVLLRMRIQKGDALDSKKINEEIKRIYGLGFFSDVQVSVEKKRDGNELVITVVEKPKINNIIISGSDAVDSDDILAAISSKQGAILNEKLLSDDIARVRDLYRKEGYYLAEVDYKIERGTTGATLTFNVKEGEKLYIKDIQLEGVEKLDADDVKSELALSERGMFSWLTGSGVLREDYLERDVAAIAAYYLNRGFLDVRVGNARVDYEEDGIVITFPVSEGERYKLGTITFTGDLIEPDETYLSIIGLDEWKEDEEYLNYTVLREDSTKIGDWYANYGYAYADVDFGIQRAEDHIANVSYKINKKNKVYVRRVVVEGNTRTRDNVVRRAVELTDGELFNGDKLRDSNRTLNNLGYFSEASVNIVPTQSPEEVDLKVKVKEKNTGSIMAGVGWSSYDGVGFSGSIKEDNLWGKGYRLALTASFSSKKTSYDLSFLNPSVYDSDLSFSARTYITETEYDDYDYNKTGAKISFGYPVGKWSRVYAGYRFDQYQITDVDDDADNLIKEQADEGTRYASVLHAAFSRNTIDNFQRPTAGNVVNLTVNYGGSFLQGTDDFIKVVGEARQYYALNNDHVLMARAKAAALLPNGGSQSDIPIVERFWVGGINSVRGYDINDFAVRENDGDKIGGTRMAFANFEYQWYFENELGMTIVPFFDVGTNFDDKDDDGLTSNKDWLYSTGLELRWRSPMGDLRFAYGVPLADVNGERQSPRFEFAMGQAF
;
A
#
# COMPACT_ATOMS: atom_id res chain seq x y z
N MET A 1 46.43 70.72 -7.06
CA MET A 1 45.43 71.24 -8.01
C MET A 1 45.70 70.66 -9.39
N SER A 2 45.79 69.35 -9.53
CA SER A 2 46.83 68.91 -10.45
C SER A 2 47.01 67.40 -10.49
N LYS A 3 47.22 66.93 -11.73
CA LYS A 3 48.34 66.08 -12.15
C LYS A 3 48.50 64.70 -11.50
N GLN A 4 49.07 63.81 -12.34
CA GLN A 4 49.94 62.69 -11.97
C GLN A 4 49.20 61.47 -11.36
N PHE A 5 49.54 60.21 -11.64
CA PHE A 5 50.66 59.57 -12.33
C PHE A 5 50.20 58.16 -12.79
N ARG A 6 50.67 57.72 -13.96
CA ARG A 6 50.74 56.30 -14.42
C ARG A 6 51.57 55.43 -13.42
N PRO A 7 51.82 54.13 -13.64
CA PRO A 7 51.03 52.98 -14.13
C PRO A 7 51.11 51.78 -13.14
N CYS A 8 50.28 50.73 -13.26
CA CYS A 8 50.54 49.48 -12.51
C CYS A 8 50.27 48.22 -13.34
N VAL A 9 50.96 48.11 -14.48
CA VAL A 9 51.12 46.87 -15.26
C VAL A 9 52.33 46.05 -14.73
N VAL A 10 52.90 46.43 -13.58
CA VAL A 10 54.07 45.76 -12.96
C VAL A 10 53.69 44.94 -11.72
N MET A 11 52.48 45.07 -11.17
CA MET A 11 52.08 44.38 -9.94
C MET A 11 51.46 42.99 -10.16
N VAL A 12 51.02 42.68 -11.39
CA VAL A 12 50.48 41.35 -11.74
C VAL A 12 51.59 40.36 -12.13
N PHE A 13 52.78 40.83 -12.51
CA PHE A 13 53.95 39.97 -12.77
C PHE A 13 54.83 39.73 -11.53
N MET A 14 54.68 40.51 -10.46
CA MET A 14 55.46 40.34 -9.22
C MET A 14 54.78 39.44 -8.17
N LEU A 15 53.46 39.22 -8.27
CA LEU A 15 52.73 38.24 -7.43
C LEU A 15 52.70 36.83 -8.05
N LEU A 16 52.99 36.70 -9.35
CA LEU A 16 53.16 35.40 -10.02
C LEU A 16 54.60 34.83 -9.88
N ALA A 17 55.56 35.66 -9.46
CA ALA A 17 56.95 35.26 -9.21
C ALA A 17 57.23 34.80 -7.76
N LEU A 18 56.23 34.86 -6.87
CA LEU A 18 56.29 34.34 -5.50
C LEU A 18 55.54 32.99 -5.33
N LEU A 19 55.09 32.40 -6.44
CA LEU A 19 54.33 31.13 -6.47
C LEU A 19 55.01 30.02 -7.31
N ILE A 20 56.26 30.20 -7.77
CA ILE A 20 57.01 29.17 -8.53
C ILE A 20 58.43 28.94 -7.95
N ALA A 21 58.63 29.15 -6.65
CA ALA A 21 59.89 28.82 -5.98
C ALA A 21 59.65 28.16 -4.62
N ALA A 22 59.00 26.99 -4.64
CA ALA A 22 59.14 25.94 -3.62
C ALA A 22 58.30 24.71 -4.01
N SER A 23 58.63 24.09 -5.15
CA SER A 23 58.30 22.68 -5.39
C SER A 23 59.61 21.89 -5.49
N ALA A 24 60.45 22.04 -4.46
CA ALA A 24 61.26 20.91 -4.04
C ALA A 24 60.28 19.89 -3.48
N PHE A 25 60.24 18.71 -4.11
CA PHE A 25 59.54 17.55 -3.60
C PHE A 25 59.98 17.29 -2.16
N ALA A 26 59.25 17.81 -1.18
CA ALA A 26 59.18 17.18 0.13
C ALA A 26 58.27 15.96 -0.09
N ALA A 27 58.89 14.83 -0.43
CA ALA A 27 58.24 13.54 -0.29
C ALA A 27 57.61 13.47 1.12
N PRO A 28 56.40 12.92 1.26
CA PRO A 28 55.80 12.73 2.58
C PRO A 28 56.79 11.93 3.42
N ARG A 29 57.28 12.51 4.52
CA ARG A 29 58.14 11.81 5.49
C ARG A 29 57.30 10.78 6.23
N ASN A 30 57.10 9.63 5.59
CA ASN A 30 56.49 8.47 6.20
C ASN A 30 57.61 7.55 6.69
N GLY A 31 58.14 7.83 7.87
CA GLY A 31 59.10 6.97 8.55
C GLY A 31 59.80 7.69 9.69
N ILE A 32 59.95 7.01 10.83
CA ILE A 32 60.76 7.46 11.96
C ILE A 32 62.24 7.49 11.51
N ARG A 33 62.94 8.62 11.65
CA ARG A 33 64.36 8.74 11.32
C ARG A 33 65.21 8.39 12.54
N VAL A 34 66.17 7.46 12.39
CA VAL A 34 66.99 6.95 13.49
C VAL A 34 68.47 7.22 13.22
N LEU A 35 69.13 7.84 14.19
CA LEU A 35 70.57 8.04 14.25
C LEU A 35 71.21 6.84 14.98
N VAL A 36 71.94 6.00 14.28
CA VAL A 36 72.73 4.93 14.91
C VAL A 36 74.13 5.48 15.16
N LEU A 37 74.56 5.51 16.42
CA LEU A 37 75.86 6.04 16.82
C LEU A 37 76.85 4.90 17.07
N PRO A 38 78.16 5.17 17.02
CA PRO A 38 79.20 4.18 17.30
C PRO A 38 78.98 3.47 18.64
N PHE A 39 79.20 2.16 18.63
CA PHE A 39 79.15 1.34 19.83
C PHE A 39 80.57 1.16 20.38
N ALA A 40 80.74 1.40 21.68
CA ALA A 40 82.03 1.12 22.33
C ALA A 40 82.23 -0.40 22.42
N VAL A 41 83.33 -0.93 21.88
CA VAL A 41 83.62 -2.36 21.87
C VAL A 41 84.69 -2.69 22.93
N ASN A 42 84.27 -3.40 23.98
CA ASN A 42 85.14 -3.86 25.07
C ASN A 42 85.43 -5.36 24.89
N SER A 43 86.45 -5.69 24.10
CA SER A 43 86.86 -7.07 23.78
C SER A 43 88.39 -7.19 23.55
N GLY A 44 88.89 -8.38 23.23
CA GLY A 44 90.29 -8.53 22.74
C GLY A 44 90.51 -7.89 21.37
N ASP A 45 91.78 -7.64 21.01
CA ASP A 45 92.20 -6.90 19.80
C ASP A 45 91.57 -7.41 18.48
N ASP A 46 91.23 -8.72 18.43
CA ASP A 46 90.68 -9.42 17.27
C ASP A 46 89.24 -9.00 16.87
N LEU A 47 88.56 -8.16 17.66
CA LEU A 47 87.15 -7.77 17.46
C LEU A 47 86.93 -6.26 17.31
N SER A 48 88.01 -5.50 17.15
CA SER A 48 87.97 -4.05 16.87
C SER A 48 87.14 -3.70 15.63
N TYR A 49 87.01 -4.61 14.65
CA TYR A 49 86.15 -4.42 13.47
C TYR A 49 84.66 -4.25 13.79
N LEU A 50 84.21 -4.61 15.00
CA LEU A 50 82.82 -4.43 15.43
C LEU A 50 82.48 -2.99 15.81
N GLU A 51 83.48 -2.12 16.01
CA GLU A 51 83.24 -0.70 16.31
C GLU A 51 82.52 -0.01 15.14
N ASP A 52 82.94 -0.32 13.92
CA ASP A 52 82.29 0.15 12.69
C ASP A 52 81.17 -0.80 12.24
N GLY A 53 81.33 -2.12 12.43
CA GLY A 53 80.36 -3.10 11.91
C GLY A 53 79.03 -3.19 12.68
N LEU A 54 78.99 -2.86 13.98
CA LEU A 54 77.74 -2.94 14.76
C LEU A 54 76.73 -1.83 14.42
N PRO A 55 77.12 -0.54 14.29
CA PRO A 55 76.24 0.51 13.79
C PRO A 55 75.61 0.15 12.45
N ASP A 56 76.40 -0.33 11.48
CA ASP A 56 75.94 -0.74 10.16
C ASP A 56 74.88 -1.85 10.25
N LEU A 57 75.17 -2.91 11.00
CA LEU A 57 74.24 -4.03 11.19
C LEU A 57 72.93 -3.58 11.86
N ILE A 58 72.99 -2.71 12.87
CA ILE A 58 71.80 -2.16 13.54
C ILE A 58 71.01 -1.27 12.56
N GLY A 59 71.70 -0.44 11.78
CA GLY A 59 71.14 0.42 10.74
C GLY A 59 70.41 -0.39 9.68
N GLU A 60 71.05 -1.40 9.08
CA GLU A 60 70.45 -2.27 8.07
C GLU A 60 69.19 -2.97 8.58
N ARG A 61 69.22 -3.48 9.82
CA ARG A 61 68.08 -4.19 10.42
C ARG A 61 66.92 -3.25 10.75
N LEU A 62 67.20 -2.01 11.17
CA LEU A 62 66.17 -0.98 11.35
C LEU A 62 65.62 -0.51 9.99
N ALA A 63 66.47 -0.33 8.97
CA ALA A 63 66.04 -0.01 7.61
C ALA A 63 65.10 -1.09 7.04
N ALA A 64 65.39 -2.37 7.29
CA ALA A 64 64.52 -3.49 6.94
C ALA A 64 63.15 -3.48 7.66
N LYS A 65 62.99 -2.68 8.72
CA LYS A 65 61.72 -2.42 9.42
C LYS A 65 61.06 -1.09 8.99
N ASN A 66 61.48 -0.52 7.86
CA ASN A 66 61.00 0.75 7.28
C ASN A 66 61.35 2.02 8.10
N PHE A 67 62.41 1.98 8.91
CA PHE A 67 62.96 3.19 9.52
C PHE A 67 63.92 3.89 8.55
N SER A 68 63.96 5.22 8.59
CA SER A 68 64.93 6.00 7.82
C SER A 68 66.22 6.14 8.63
N ILE A 69 67.34 5.61 8.15
CA ILE A 69 68.60 5.68 8.90
C ILE A 69 69.41 6.90 8.45
N VAL A 70 70.11 7.55 9.38
CA VAL A 70 71.09 8.58 9.04
C VAL A 70 72.29 7.91 8.38
N PRO A 71 72.68 8.30 7.15
CA PRO A 71 73.85 7.74 6.46
C PRO A 71 75.14 7.91 7.29
N ASP A 72 76.03 6.92 7.26
CA ASP A 72 77.23 6.90 8.12
C ASP A 72 78.18 8.07 7.85
N ASP A 73 78.28 8.55 6.59
CA ASP A 73 79.04 9.74 6.23
C ASP A 73 78.48 11.02 6.88
N GLU A 74 77.16 11.09 7.07
CA GLU A 74 76.51 12.15 7.84
C GLU A 74 76.77 12.00 9.34
N VAL A 75 76.76 10.76 9.88
CA VAL A 75 77.07 10.49 11.29
C VAL A 75 78.51 10.90 11.64
N GLU A 76 79.49 10.45 10.85
CA GLU A 76 80.90 10.77 11.03
C GLU A 76 81.16 12.28 10.96
N ARG A 77 80.57 12.96 9.98
CA ARG A 77 80.68 14.42 9.83
C ARG A 77 80.14 15.15 11.06
N ILE A 78 78.96 14.78 11.54
CA ILE A 78 78.34 15.44 12.70
C ILE A 78 79.16 15.18 13.97
N LEU A 79 79.72 13.98 14.15
CA LEU A 79 80.59 13.68 15.30
C LEU A 79 81.91 14.47 15.26
N ALA A 80 82.54 14.56 14.08
CA ALA A 80 83.81 15.28 13.89
C ALA A 80 83.66 16.80 14.03
N GLU A 81 82.62 17.40 13.45
CA GLU A 81 82.38 18.85 13.48
C GLU A 81 82.03 19.35 14.90
N ASN A 82 81.52 18.48 15.77
CA ASN A 82 81.15 18.81 17.15
C ASN A 82 82.15 18.34 18.21
N ALA A 83 83.34 17.87 17.80
CA ALA A 83 84.43 17.41 18.67
C ALA A 83 83.98 16.44 19.78
N VAL A 84 83.08 15.51 19.44
CA VAL A 84 82.48 14.59 20.41
C VAL A 84 83.47 13.49 20.79
N THR A 85 84.01 13.54 22.01
CA THR A 85 84.93 12.50 22.53
C THR A 85 84.23 11.48 23.43
N GLU A 86 83.03 11.78 23.94
CA GLU A 86 82.23 10.88 24.77
C GLU A 86 80.73 11.05 24.49
N LEU A 87 79.98 9.93 24.41
CA LEU A 87 78.54 9.94 24.19
C LEU A 87 77.76 9.90 25.52
N ASN A 88 77.20 11.05 25.91
CA ASN A 88 76.22 11.14 26.99
C ASN A 88 74.83 11.52 26.45
N ILE A 89 73.79 11.35 27.26
CA ILE A 89 72.39 11.53 26.82
C ILE A 89 72.13 12.97 26.29
N SER A 90 72.77 13.99 26.86
CA SER A 90 72.60 15.38 26.40
C SER A 90 73.19 15.56 25.01
N ILE A 91 74.44 15.11 24.83
CA ILE A 91 75.15 15.17 23.55
C ILE A 91 74.40 14.37 22.48
N VAL A 92 73.94 13.17 22.81
CA VAL A 92 73.20 12.31 21.88
C VAL A 92 71.90 12.97 21.41
N ARG A 93 71.19 13.71 22.28
CA ARG A 93 70.01 14.48 21.86
C ARG A 93 70.39 15.62 20.93
N ASP A 94 71.46 16.35 21.22
CA ASP A 94 71.94 17.44 20.35
C ASP A 94 72.31 16.87 18.96
N LEU A 95 72.95 15.71 18.91
CA LEU A 95 73.27 14.99 17.66
C LEU A 95 72.00 14.53 16.91
N CYS A 96 70.97 14.06 17.62
CA CYS A 96 69.67 13.78 16.99
C CYS A 96 69.07 15.03 16.35
N LEU A 97 69.12 16.18 17.03
CA LEU A 97 68.57 17.43 16.50
C LEU A 97 69.36 17.90 15.28
N LEU A 98 70.69 17.82 15.32
CA LEU A 98 71.57 18.19 14.21
C LEU A 98 71.38 17.29 12.98
N SER A 99 71.20 15.99 13.19
CA SER A 99 70.89 15.02 12.11
C SER A 99 69.41 14.99 11.73
N ASN A 100 68.56 15.82 12.35
CA ASN A 100 67.12 15.80 12.17
C ASN A 100 66.53 14.36 12.30
N SER A 101 66.99 13.64 13.31
CA SER A 101 66.56 12.29 13.67
C SER A 101 65.58 12.31 14.83
N ASP A 102 64.59 11.42 14.83
CA ASP A 102 63.59 11.30 15.89
C ASP A 102 64.13 10.51 17.11
N TYR A 103 64.99 9.53 16.84
CA TYR A 103 65.64 8.70 17.85
C TYR A 103 67.13 8.53 17.57
N ALA A 104 67.91 8.25 18.62
CA ALA A 104 69.24 7.69 18.50
C ALA A 104 69.38 6.37 19.26
N VAL A 105 70.20 5.48 18.71
CA VAL A 105 70.62 4.24 19.35
C VAL A 105 72.13 4.26 19.50
N TYR A 106 72.61 4.10 20.73
CA TYR A 106 74.05 4.05 21.04
C TYR A 106 74.29 3.14 22.24
N GLY A 107 75.51 2.63 22.42
CA GLY A 107 75.77 1.73 23.54
C GLY A 107 77.17 1.16 23.56
N SER A 108 77.30 0.02 24.23
CA SER A 108 78.54 -0.76 24.23
C SER A 108 78.27 -2.24 23.95
N PHE A 109 79.22 -2.85 23.24
CA PHE A 109 79.35 -4.29 23.11
C PHE A 109 80.49 -4.75 24.02
N THR A 110 80.27 -5.76 24.86
CA THR A 110 81.30 -6.30 25.73
C THR A 110 81.40 -7.81 25.55
N GLN A 111 82.61 -8.34 25.44
CA GLN A 111 82.85 -9.78 25.46
C GLN A 111 83.77 -10.18 26.59
N VAL A 112 83.34 -11.15 27.40
CA VAL A 112 84.15 -11.76 28.46
C VAL A 112 84.07 -13.29 28.30
N GLY A 113 85.18 -13.88 27.86
CA GLY A 113 85.22 -15.31 27.53
C GLY A 113 84.24 -15.66 26.40
N GLU A 114 83.34 -16.61 26.66
CA GLU A 114 82.28 -17.00 25.71
C GLU A 114 81.01 -16.15 25.84
N GLN A 115 80.89 -15.23 26.80
CA GLN A 115 79.69 -14.39 26.93
C GLN A 115 79.86 -13.05 26.23
N LEU A 116 78.81 -12.61 25.54
CA LEU A 116 78.71 -11.30 24.93
C LEU A 116 77.46 -10.56 25.44
N SER A 117 77.61 -9.26 25.69
CA SER A 117 76.52 -8.35 26.06
C SER A 117 76.46 -7.15 25.12
N ILE A 118 75.25 -6.71 24.79
CA ILE A 118 74.97 -5.42 24.15
C ILE A 118 74.14 -4.60 25.13
N ASP A 119 74.75 -3.52 25.61
CA ASP A 119 74.15 -2.54 26.52
C ASP A 119 73.82 -1.28 25.71
N ALA A 120 72.64 -1.26 25.09
CA ALA A 120 72.22 -0.14 24.24
C ALA A 120 71.29 0.83 24.98
N ARG A 121 71.24 2.07 24.49
CA ARG A 121 70.37 3.14 24.94
C ARG A 121 69.62 3.72 23.76
N LEU A 122 68.30 3.70 23.86
CA LEU A 122 67.40 4.37 22.94
C LEU A 122 67.08 5.76 23.49
N VAL A 123 67.49 6.80 22.76
CA VAL A 123 67.29 8.21 23.11
C VAL A 123 66.29 8.84 22.15
N GLU A 124 65.28 9.51 22.69
CA GLU A 124 64.35 10.33 21.90
C GLU A 124 64.93 11.73 21.74
N ALA A 125 64.92 12.27 20.52
CA ALA A 125 65.49 13.57 20.19
C ALA A 125 64.79 14.73 20.93
N TYR A 126 63.47 14.61 21.11
CA TYR A 126 62.63 15.64 21.71
C TYR A 126 62.06 15.18 23.06
N GLY A 127 62.45 15.86 24.15
CA GLY A 127 61.88 15.68 25.48
C GLY A 127 62.89 15.47 26.59
N LEU A 128 62.42 15.44 27.85
CA LEU A 128 63.25 15.27 29.05
C LEU A 128 63.34 13.80 29.52
N GLN A 129 62.84 12.84 28.75
CA GLN A 129 62.74 11.44 29.17
C GLN A 129 64.12 10.76 29.25
N PRO A 130 64.42 9.99 30.31
CA PRO A 130 65.70 9.27 30.39
C PRO A 130 65.85 8.30 29.21
N ALA A 131 67.09 8.07 28.79
CA ALA A 131 67.40 7.08 27.76
C ALA A 131 66.88 5.71 28.20
N LYS A 132 66.18 5.01 27.30
CA LYS A 132 65.64 3.69 27.61
C LYS A 132 66.72 2.64 27.39
N PRO A 133 67.14 1.91 28.44
CA PRO A 133 68.17 0.91 28.28
C PRO A 133 67.60 -0.37 27.69
N ILE A 134 68.35 -0.99 26.78
CA ILE A 134 68.06 -2.28 26.15
C ILE A 134 69.27 -3.18 26.38
N TYR A 135 69.05 -4.29 27.08
CA TYR A 135 70.09 -5.19 27.56
C TYR A 135 69.94 -6.56 26.89
N ILE A 136 70.93 -6.96 26.08
CA ILE A 136 70.92 -8.24 25.38
C ILE A 136 72.17 -9.04 25.78
N ASN A 137 71.99 -10.28 26.26
CA ASN A 137 73.07 -11.19 26.62
C ASN A 137 72.96 -12.49 25.81
N LYS A 138 74.07 -12.92 25.20
CA LYS A 138 74.15 -14.21 24.49
C LYS A 138 75.49 -14.91 24.78
N SER A 139 75.59 -16.18 24.42
CA SER A 139 76.83 -16.98 24.55
C SER A 139 77.35 -17.40 23.18
N GLY A 140 78.63 -17.18 22.91
CA GLY A 140 79.32 -17.51 21.66
C GLY A 140 79.23 -16.40 20.60
N LEU A 141 80.35 -16.13 19.92
CA LEU A 141 80.45 -15.11 18.86
C LEU A 141 79.50 -15.32 17.67
N ILE A 142 79.07 -16.57 17.42
CA ILE A 142 78.07 -16.89 16.40
C ILE A 142 76.70 -16.21 16.67
N ASN A 143 76.46 -15.77 17.91
CA ASN A 143 75.20 -15.16 18.34
C ASN A 143 75.20 -13.61 18.31
N VAL A 144 76.22 -12.97 17.75
CA VAL A 144 76.24 -11.50 17.56
C VAL A 144 75.05 -11.04 16.69
N LEU A 145 74.80 -11.69 15.55
CA LEU A 145 73.68 -11.34 14.66
C LEU A 145 72.31 -11.54 15.34
N PRO A 146 72.01 -12.68 16.00
CA PRO A 146 70.82 -12.84 16.83
C PRO A 146 70.68 -11.79 17.95
N ALA A 147 71.78 -11.34 18.55
CA ALA A 147 71.74 -10.29 19.57
C ALA A 147 71.33 -8.93 18.99
N VAL A 148 71.84 -8.59 17.80
CA VAL A 148 71.45 -7.39 17.05
C VAL A 148 69.99 -7.46 16.62
N ASP A 149 69.52 -8.61 16.12
CA ASP A 149 68.10 -8.80 15.75
C ASP A 149 67.16 -8.59 16.95
N GLU A 150 67.52 -9.07 18.14
CA GLU A 150 66.74 -8.89 19.36
C GLU A 150 66.75 -7.42 19.84
N LEU A 151 67.91 -6.76 19.79
CA LEU A 151 68.05 -5.33 20.09
C LEU A 151 67.11 -4.49 19.22
N VAL A 152 67.16 -4.71 17.91
CA VAL A 152 66.37 -3.98 16.91
C VAL A 152 64.89 -4.22 17.11
N ALA A 153 64.48 -5.44 17.44
CA ALA A 153 63.08 -5.75 17.74
C ALA A 153 62.57 -4.99 18.98
N GLN A 154 63.35 -4.93 20.06
CA GLN A 154 62.99 -4.18 21.27
C GLN A 154 62.94 -2.67 21.01
N ALA A 155 63.92 -2.13 20.27
CA ALA A 155 63.96 -0.72 19.89
C ALA A 155 62.77 -0.33 19.00
N THR A 156 62.46 -1.15 17.99
CA THR A 156 61.33 -0.96 17.06
C THR A 156 59.99 -0.88 17.78
N ASN A 157 59.74 -1.83 18.70
CA ASN A 157 58.49 -1.86 19.47
C ASN A 157 58.28 -0.59 20.30
N GLU A 158 59.34 -0.04 20.86
CA GLU A 158 59.26 1.20 21.66
C GLU A 158 59.07 2.46 20.80
N MET A 159 59.73 2.53 19.65
CA MET A 159 59.55 3.64 18.70
C MET A 159 58.12 3.66 18.12
N LEU A 160 57.56 2.50 17.74
CA LEU A 160 56.23 2.42 17.13
C LEU A 160 55.08 2.63 18.13
N ARG A 161 55.23 2.18 19.37
CA ARG A 161 54.20 2.36 20.42
C ARG A 161 53.82 3.83 20.63
N LYS A 162 54.78 4.76 20.52
CA LYS A 162 54.57 6.21 20.71
C LYS A 162 53.91 6.93 19.53
N GLN A 163 53.85 6.31 18.34
CA GLN A 163 53.17 6.89 17.17
C GLN A 163 51.70 6.47 17.01
N SER A 164 51.24 5.50 17.83
CA SER A 164 49.86 5.02 17.82
C SER A 164 48.90 5.89 18.65
N ILE A 165 47.62 5.84 18.31
CA ILE A 165 46.54 6.52 19.03
C ILE A 165 46.25 5.73 20.31
N SER A 166 46.51 6.34 21.46
CA SER A 166 46.32 5.72 22.77
C SER A 166 44.90 5.86 23.31
N ASN A 167 44.20 6.93 22.92
CA ASN A 167 42.84 7.22 23.35
C ASN A 167 42.14 8.21 22.39
N ILE A 168 40.80 8.21 22.37
CA ILE A 168 39.97 9.16 21.62
C ILE A 168 38.96 9.78 22.59
N VAL A 169 38.89 11.11 22.64
CA VAL A 169 38.01 11.85 23.55
C VAL A 169 37.18 12.84 22.75
N VAL A 170 35.86 12.80 22.95
CA VAL A 170 34.91 13.75 22.34
C VAL A 170 34.56 14.83 23.37
N LYS A 171 34.63 16.10 22.97
CA LYS A 171 34.30 17.28 23.77
C LYS A 171 33.28 18.15 23.03
N GLY A 172 32.41 18.81 23.78
CA GLY A 172 31.47 19.81 23.24
C GLY A 172 30.07 19.28 22.91
N THR A 173 29.81 17.98 23.07
CA THR A 173 28.44 17.45 23.12
C THR A 173 27.78 17.87 24.44
N LYS A 174 26.52 18.31 24.36
CA LYS A 174 25.67 18.72 25.49
C LYS A 174 24.40 17.90 25.57
N ILE A 175 23.81 17.56 24.43
CA ILE A 175 22.56 16.80 24.33
C ILE A 175 22.87 15.40 23.79
N LEU A 176 23.70 15.29 22.74
CA LEU A 176 24.18 13.99 22.24
C LEU A 176 25.14 13.30 23.19
N ASP A 177 25.03 11.98 23.25
CA ASP A 177 26.04 11.14 23.88
C ASP A 177 27.33 11.19 23.03
N PRO A 178 28.51 11.42 23.65
CA PRO A 178 29.82 11.29 22.99
C PRO A 178 29.97 10.03 22.12
N ASP A 179 29.34 8.92 22.52
CA ASP A 179 29.41 7.64 21.80
C ASP A 179 28.79 7.69 20.40
N VAL A 180 27.85 8.61 20.15
CA VAL A 180 27.27 8.82 18.80
C VAL A 180 28.35 9.24 17.79
N VAL A 181 29.32 10.03 18.24
CA VAL A 181 30.46 10.44 17.43
C VAL A 181 31.43 9.26 17.27
N LEU A 182 31.75 8.57 18.37
CA LEU A 182 32.70 7.46 18.38
C LEU A 182 32.25 6.27 17.51
N LEU A 183 30.98 5.88 17.58
CA LEU A 183 30.41 4.79 16.77
C LEU A 183 30.44 5.08 15.28
N ARG A 184 30.43 6.36 14.89
CA ARG A 184 30.50 6.74 13.49
C ARG A 184 31.92 6.67 12.94
N MET A 185 32.94 6.84 13.78
CA MET A 185 34.32 6.89 13.37
C MET A 185 34.85 5.53 12.91
N ARG A 186 35.84 5.53 12.01
CA ARG A 186 36.60 4.31 11.66
C ARG A 186 37.94 4.21 12.38
N ILE A 187 38.52 5.33 12.78
CA ILE A 187 39.75 5.36 13.58
C ILE A 187 39.45 4.79 14.98
N GLN A 188 40.25 3.83 15.41
CA GLN A 188 40.17 3.19 16.72
C GLN A 188 41.45 3.36 17.53
N LYS A 189 41.36 3.06 18.82
CA LYS A 189 42.53 2.98 19.71
C LYS A 189 43.50 1.91 19.18
N GLY A 190 44.77 2.29 19.05
CA GLY A 190 45.84 1.45 18.49
C GLY A 190 46.19 1.76 17.04
N ASP A 191 45.34 2.50 16.31
CA ASP A 191 45.64 2.91 14.94
C ASP A 191 46.83 3.87 14.86
N ALA A 192 47.55 3.83 13.73
CA ALA A 192 48.60 4.79 13.43
C ALA A 192 48.01 6.19 13.18
N LEU A 193 48.71 7.22 13.64
CA LEU A 193 48.30 8.61 13.44
C LEU A 193 48.50 9.02 11.96
N ASP A 194 47.40 9.16 11.21
CA ASP A 194 47.39 9.53 9.79
C ASP A 194 46.47 10.74 9.56
N SER A 195 47.04 11.84 9.06
CA SER A 195 46.33 13.09 8.82
C SER A 195 45.25 12.99 7.74
N LYS A 196 45.41 12.11 6.74
CA LYS A 196 44.41 11.88 5.70
C LYS A 196 43.19 11.18 6.29
N LYS A 197 43.42 10.15 7.12
CA LYS A 197 42.33 9.46 7.84
C LYS A 197 41.61 10.40 8.80
N ILE A 198 42.33 11.26 9.52
CA ILE A 198 41.72 12.25 10.42
C ILE A 198 40.80 13.20 9.65
N ASN A 199 41.21 13.70 8.49
CA ASN A 199 40.38 14.59 7.68
C ASN A 199 39.12 13.88 7.13
N GLU A 200 39.23 12.60 6.79
CA GLU A 200 38.07 11.77 6.44
C GLU A 200 37.11 11.60 7.62
N GLU A 201 37.62 11.47 8.85
CA GLU A 201 36.77 11.44 10.05
C GLU A 201 36.07 12.78 10.32
N ILE A 202 36.75 13.91 10.14
CA ILE A 202 36.12 15.24 10.25
C ILE A 202 34.92 15.33 9.32
N LYS A 203 35.09 14.95 8.04
CA LYS A 203 34.00 14.94 7.05
C LYS A 203 32.89 13.98 7.44
N ARG A 204 33.22 12.81 8.00
CA ARG A 204 32.25 11.80 8.41
C ARG A 204 31.40 12.25 9.59
N ILE A 205 32.02 12.88 10.58
CA ILE A 205 31.36 13.43 11.76
C ILE A 205 30.52 14.64 11.37
N TYR A 206 31.04 15.55 10.54
CA TYR A 206 30.28 16.69 10.01
C TYR A 206 29.07 16.21 9.20
N GLY A 207 29.24 15.15 8.40
CA GLY A 207 28.19 14.50 7.63
C GLY A 207 27.07 13.86 8.47
N LEU A 208 27.18 13.79 9.80
CA LEU A 208 26.07 13.45 10.69
C LEU A 208 24.99 14.57 10.72
N GLY A 209 25.36 15.81 10.40
CA GLY A 209 24.44 16.96 10.30
C GLY A 209 24.05 17.62 11.62
N PHE A 210 24.45 17.06 12.77
CA PHE A 210 24.14 17.55 14.12
C PHE A 210 25.10 18.62 14.67
N PHE A 211 26.22 18.86 13.99
CA PHE A 211 27.28 19.76 14.48
C PHE A 211 27.48 20.92 13.50
N SER A 212 27.66 22.13 14.01
CA SER A 212 27.98 23.31 13.18
C SER A 212 29.47 23.46 12.93
N ASP A 213 30.31 22.88 13.81
CA ASP A 213 31.76 22.86 13.67
C ASP A 213 32.32 21.57 14.27
N VAL A 214 33.37 21.02 13.64
CA VAL A 214 34.06 19.80 14.06
C VAL A 214 35.55 20.01 13.90
N GLN A 215 36.27 19.99 15.03
CA GLN A 215 37.72 20.18 15.08
C GLN A 215 38.36 18.96 15.73
N VAL A 216 39.55 18.60 15.25
CA VAL A 216 40.32 17.49 15.82
C VAL A 216 41.71 18.00 16.17
N SER A 217 42.10 17.83 17.43
CA SER A 217 43.44 18.11 17.93
C SER A 217 44.09 16.84 18.44
N VAL A 218 45.43 16.80 18.43
CA VAL A 218 46.23 15.69 18.95
C VAL A 218 46.98 16.17 20.18
N GLU A 219 46.68 15.56 21.34
CA GLU A 219 47.38 15.82 22.59
C GLU A 219 48.38 14.69 22.87
N LYS A 220 49.67 15.02 23.01
CA LYS A 220 50.71 14.03 23.33
C LYS A 220 50.63 13.65 24.81
N LYS A 221 50.34 12.38 25.12
CA LYS A 221 50.32 11.85 26.50
C LYS A 221 51.44 10.82 26.73
N ARG A 222 51.68 10.48 28.01
CA ARG A 222 52.70 9.49 28.42
C ARG A 222 52.51 8.11 27.76
N ASP A 223 51.27 7.75 27.43
CA ASP A 223 50.90 6.43 26.88
C ASP A 223 50.69 6.43 25.34
N GLY A 224 50.98 7.54 24.64
CA GLY A 224 50.81 7.72 23.19
C GLY A 224 50.00 8.96 22.82
N ASN A 225 49.53 9.07 21.58
CA ASN A 225 48.77 10.23 21.09
C ASN A 225 47.28 10.12 21.47
N GLU A 226 46.71 11.14 22.13
CA GLU A 226 45.27 11.24 22.37
C GLU A 226 44.61 12.13 21.32
N LEU A 227 43.58 11.60 20.64
CA LEU A 227 42.81 12.34 19.66
C LEU A 227 41.64 13.04 20.36
N VAL A 228 41.63 14.37 20.37
CA VAL A 228 40.57 15.17 21.00
C VAL A 228 39.69 15.78 19.90
N ILE A 229 38.43 15.33 19.86
CA ILE A 229 37.43 15.76 18.89
C ILE A 229 36.55 16.79 19.58
N THR A 230 36.66 18.06 19.17
CA THR A 230 35.84 19.14 19.69
C THR A 230 34.72 19.44 18.70
N VAL A 231 33.47 19.27 19.13
CA VAL A 231 32.29 19.53 18.30
C VAL A 231 31.49 20.70 18.88
N VAL A 232 30.87 21.49 18.00
CA VAL A 232 29.87 22.49 18.38
C VAL A 232 28.51 21.96 17.97
N GLU A 233 27.76 21.45 18.95
CA GLU A 233 26.43 20.88 18.75
C GLU A 233 25.40 21.95 18.34
N LYS A 234 24.56 21.61 17.36
CA LYS A 234 23.44 22.45 16.94
C LYS A 234 22.37 22.52 18.03
N PRO A 235 21.56 23.59 18.09
CA PRO A 235 20.55 23.75 19.14
C PRO A 235 19.44 22.68 19.05
N LYS A 236 18.84 22.38 20.20
CA LYS A 236 17.60 21.60 20.32
C LYS A 236 16.42 22.39 19.76
N ILE A 237 15.52 21.73 19.03
CA ILE A 237 14.28 22.32 18.54
C ILE A 237 13.29 22.40 19.71
N ASN A 238 12.97 23.61 20.16
CA ASN A 238 12.03 23.84 21.26
C ASN A 238 10.59 23.97 20.78
N ASN A 239 10.40 24.54 19.60
CA ASN A 239 9.09 24.67 18.97
C ASN A 239 9.24 24.65 17.45
N ILE A 240 8.23 24.14 16.75
CA ILE A 240 8.13 24.20 15.30
C ILE A 240 6.87 25.01 14.98
N ILE A 241 7.02 26.06 14.17
CA ILE A 241 5.93 26.94 13.77
C ILE A 241 5.78 26.83 12.25
N ILE A 242 4.56 26.64 11.78
CA ILE A 242 4.24 26.73 10.36
C ILE A 242 3.57 28.08 10.13
N SER A 243 4.00 28.81 9.10
CA SER A 243 3.46 30.11 8.73
C SER A 243 3.12 30.14 7.24
N GLY A 244 1.98 30.72 6.89
CA GLY A 244 1.50 30.77 5.51
C GLY A 244 0.90 29.46 5.00
N SER A 245 0.26 28.69 5.89
CA SER A 245 -0.41 27.42 5.57
C SER A 245 -1.93 27.56 5.67
N ASP A 246 -2.55 28.27 4.73
CA ASP A 246 -3.99 28.48 4.69
C ASP A 246 -4.70 27.36 3.88
N ALA A 247 -4.03 26.82 2.85
CA ALA A 247 -4.54 25.78 1.98
C ALA A 247 -4.32 24.35 2.50
N VAL A 248 -3.25 24.14 3.26
CA VAL A 248 -2.91 22.84 3.88
C VAL A 248 -2.82 23.05 5.39
N ASP A 249 -3.46 22.18 6.17
CA ASP A 249 -3.45 22.31 7.62
C ASP A 249 -2.01 22.21 8.17
N SER A 250 -1.68 23.11 9.10
CA SER A 250 -0.39 23.09 9.79
C SER A 250 -0.09 21.74 10.44
N ASP A 251 -1.11 21.06 10.97
CA ASP A 251 -0.95 19.75 11.61
C ASP A 251 -0.56 18.65 10.60
N ASP A 252 -1.09 18.70 9.38
CA ASP A 252 -0.72 17.79 8.29
C ASP A 252 0.73 18.00 7.86
N ILE A 253 1.16 19.27 7.79
CA ILE A 253 2.55 19.64 7.52
C ILE A 253 3.47 19.11 8.63
N LEU A 254 3.11 19.31 9.90
CA LEU A 254 3.85 18.80 11.06
C LEU A 254 3.93 17.27 11.10
N ALA A 255 2.88 16.58 10.63
CA ALA A 255 2.87 15.13 10.49
C ALA A 255 3.82 14.65 9.39
N ALA A 256 3.89 15.35 8.26
CA ALA A 256 4.73 15.01 7.10
C ALA A 256 6.24 15.18 7.35
N ILE A 257 6.64 16.18 8.14
CA ILE A 257 8.06 16.45 8.42
C ILE A 257 8.67 15.48 9.46
N SER A 258 9.95 15.17 9.30
CA SER A 258 10.74 14.36 10.24
C SER A 258 11.31 15.17 11.40
N SER A 259 11.51 16.48 11.24
CA SER A 259 11.92 17.34 12.35
C SER A 259 10.83 17.34 13.41
N LYS A 260 11.18 16.97 14.64
CA LYS A 260 10.25 16.93 15.77
C LYS A 260 10.73 17.85 16.89
N GLN A 261 9.76 18.38 17.63
CA GLN A 261 10.03 19.09 18.87
C GLN A 261 10.82 18.20 19.82
N GLY A 262 11.89 18.74 20.41
CA GLY A 262 12.79 18.02 21.30
C GLY A 262 13.99 17.34 20.61
N ALA A 263 13.99 17.24 19.28
CA ALA A 263 15.14 16.73 18.53
C ALA A 263 16.23 17.80 18.36
N ILE A 264 17.45 17.37 18.01
CA ILE A 264 18.53 18.26 17.63
C ILE A 264 18.36 18.65 16.17
N LEU A 265 18.55 19.93 15.88
CA LEU A 265 18.46 20.46 14.53
C LEU A 265 19.46 19.76 13.58
N ASN A 266 18.97 19.27 12.44
CA ASN A 266 19.77 18.61 11.41
C ASN A 266 19.40 19.16 10.03
N GLU A 267 20.36 19.79 9.33
CA GLU A 267 20.13 20.44 8.02
C GLU A 267 19.75 19.48 6.90
N LYS A 268 20.23 18.23 6.98
CA LYS A 268 19.84 17.21 5.99
C LYS A 268 18.37 16.87 6.15
N LEU A 269 17.92 16.66 7.40
CA LEU A 269 16.50 16.45 7.69
C LEU A 269 15.66 17.65 7.28
N LEU A 270 16.12 18.90 7.52
CA LEU A 270 15.40 20.09 7.08
C LEU A 270 15.22 20.15 5.56
N SER A 271 16.24 19.75 4.80
CA SER A 271 16.15 19.72 3.32
C SER A 271 15.13 18.67 2.86
N ASP A 272 15.14 17.49 3.49
CA ASP A 272 14.18 16.42 3.22
C ASP A 272 12.75 16.80 3.67
N ASP A 273 12.63 17.59 4.74
CA ASP A 273 11.37 18.11 5.24
C ASP A 273 10.79 19.15 4.29
N ILE A 274 11.59 20.11 3.81
CA ILE A 274 11.17 21.10 2.80
C ILE A 274 10.67 20.41 1.54
N ALA A 275 11.37 19.37 1.06
CA ALA A 275 10.93 18.58 -0.09
C ALA A 275 9.57 17.91 0.18
N ARG A 276 9.39 17.30 1.36
CA ARG A 276 8.11 16.68 1.73
C ARG A 276 6.95 17.64 1.88
N VAL A 277 7.20 18.84 2.43
CA VAL A 277 6.16 19.88 2.49
C VAL A 277 5.81 20.31 1.06
N ARG A 278 6.79 20.54 0.19
CA ARG A 278 6.53 20.86 -1.22
C ARG A 278 5.73 19.76 -1.92
N ASP A 279 6.07 18.49 -1.68
CA ASP A 279 5.34 17.34 -2.24
C ASP A 279 3.91 17.25 -1.71
N LEU A 280 3.67 17.59 -0.44
CA LEU A 280 2.34 17.68 0.15
C LEU A 280 1.50 18.75 -0.56
N TYR A 281 2.05 19.95 -0.75
CA TYR A 281 1.39 21.02 -1.50
C TYR A 281 1.13 20.64 -2.97
N ARG A 282 2.09 19.98 -3.63
CA ARG A 282 1.90 19.47 -5.01
C ARG A 282 0.75 18.48 -5.13
N LYS A 283 0.58 17.59 -4.15
CA LYS A 283 -0.55 16.64 -4.12
C LYS A 283 -1.90 17.35 -4.04
N GLU A 284 -1.95 18.49 -3.35
CA GLU A 284 -3.15 19.32 -3.23
C GLU A 284 -3.37 20.28 -4.42
N GLY A 285 -2.47 20.28 -5.42
CA GLY A 285 -2.55 21.09 -6.63
C GLY A 285 -1.76 22.41 -6.59
N TYR A 286 -0.94 22.64 -5.57
CA TYR A 286 -0.13 23.85 -5.39
C TYR A 286 1.31 23.61 -5.86
N TYR A 287 1.52 23.52 -7.17
CA TYR A 287 2.83 23.14 -7.75
C TYR A 287 3.91 24.22 -7.63
N LEU A 288 3.48 25.48 -7.54
CA LEU A 288 4.35 26.65 -7.41
C LEU A 288 4.63 27.03 -5.95
N ALA A 289 4.29 26.16 -4.99
CA ALA A 289 4.51 26.42 -3.57
C ALA A 289 6.02 26.53 -3.24
N GLU A 290 6.40 27.64 -2.62
CA GLU A 290 7.74 27.86 -2.09
C GLU A 290 7.74 27.61 -0.59
N VAL A 291 8.70 26.82 -0.12
CA VAL A 291 8.86 26.50 1.31
C VAL A 291 10.27 26.90 1.73
N ASP A 292 10.34 27.86 2.65
CA ASP A 292 11.56 28.32 3.29
C ASP A 292 11.53 28.00 4.78
N TYR A 293 12.69 28.10 5.45
CA TYR A 293 12.76 27.96 6.90
C TYR A 293 13.58 29.09 7.54
N LYS A 294 13.20 29.46 8.76
CA LYS A 294 13.90 30.42 9.61
C LYS A 294 14.20 29.77 10.96
N ILE A 295 15.42 29.95 11.45
CA ILE A 295 15.85 29.45 12.76
C ILE A 295 16.08 30.64 13.68
N GLU A 296 15.30 30.74 14.75
CA GLU A 296 15.48 31.74 15.79
C GLU A 296 16.10 31.08 17.03
N ARG A 297 17.35 31.46 17.34
CA ARG A 297 18.08 30.89 18.48
C ARG A 297 17.65 31.59 19.77
N GLY A 298 17.11 30.82 20.71
CA GLY A 298 16.85 31.24 22.09
C GLY A 298 17.98 30.86 23.05
N THR A 299 17.78 31.10 24.34
CA THR A 299 18.79 30.89 25.40
C THR A 299 19.11 29.41 25.65
N THR A 300 18.18 28.49 25.40
CA THR A 300 18.31 27.04 25.68
C THR A 300 17.94 26.13 24.51
N GLY A 301 17.66 26.69 23.33
CA GLY A 301 17.27 25.94 22.13
C GLY A 301 16.93 26.88 20.97
N ALA A 302 16.27 26.37 19.93
CA ALA A 302 15.86 27.14 18.76
C ALA A 302 14.39 26.92 18.42
N THR A 303 13.74 27.95 17.91
CA THR A 303 12.44 27.86 17.24
C THR A 303 12.68 27.71 15.75
N LEU A 304 12.11 26.67 15.16
CA LEU A 304 12.15 26.41 13.73
C LEU A 304 10.83 26.87 13.11
N THR A 305 10.87 27.87 12.25
CA THR A 305 9.68 28.34 11.53
C THR A 305 9.79 27.93 10.07
N PHE A 306 8.84 27.15 9.57
CA PHE A 306 8.66 26.94 8.13
C PHE A 306 7.74 28.06 7.61
N ASN A 307 8.22 28.81 6.62
CA ASN A 307 7.43 29.83 5.92
C ASN A 307 7.04 29.26 4.57
N VAL A 308 5.74 29.08 4.36
CA VAL A 308 5.20 28.59 3.10
C VAL A 308 4.56 29.76 2.35
N LYS A 309 4.85 29.85 1.05
CA LYS A 309 4.10 30.66 0.10
C LYS A 309 3.40 29.68 -0.83
N GLU A 310 2.10 29.52 -0.65
CA GLU A 310 1.33 28.44 -1.27
C GLU A 310 1.18 28.61 -2.79
N GLY A 311 1.08 29.86 -3.26
CA GLY A 311 0.77 30.16 -4.66
C GLY A 311 -0.69 29.84 -5.01
N GLU A 312 -1.04 29.92 -6.29
CA GLU A 312 -2.37 29.55 -6.76
C GLU A 312 -2.47 28.04 -7.05
N LYS A 313 -3.63 27.47 -6.78
CA LYS A 313 -3.94 26.07 -7.14
C LYS A 313 -4.10 25.96 -8.65
N LEU A 314 -3.25 25.17 -9.29
CA LEU A 314 -3.32 24.93 -10.73
C LEU A 314 -4.03 23.62 -11.04
N TYR A 315 -4.80 23.62 -12.12
CA TYR A 315 -5.43 22.44 -12.68
C TYR A 315 -4.87 22.16 -14.07
N ILE A 316 -4.95 20.91 -14.51
CA ILE A 316 -4.69 20.50 -15.88
C ILE A 316 -5.74 21.17 -16.77
N LYS A 317 -5.26 22.07 -17.61
CA LYS A 317 -6.05 22.86 -18.54
C LYS A 317 -6.25 22.11 -19.85
N ASP A 318 -5.21 21.44 -20.32
CA ASP A 318 -5.21 20.72 -21.59
C ASP A 318 -4.22 19.55 -21.54
N ILE A 319 -4.59 18.43 -22.14
CA ILE A 319 -3.70 17.30 -22.39
C ILE A 319 -3.51 17.19 -23.90
N GLN A 320 -2.28 17.29 -24.39
CA GLN A 320 -1.96 17.26 -25.81
C GLN A 320 -1.30 15.92 -26.17
N LEU A 321 -1.80 15.28 -27.23
CA LEU A 321 -1.20 14.09 -27.80
C LEU A 321 -0.55 14.46 -29.14
N GLU A 322 0.76 14.72 -29.13
CA GLU A 322 1.51 15.11 -30.34
C GLU A 322 1.76 13.89 -31.21
N GLY A 323 1.39 13.95 -32.50
CA GLY A 323 1.63 12.86 -33.46
C GLY A 323 0.55 11.78 -33.51
N VAL A 324 -0.62 12.05 -32.92
CA VAL A 324 -1.84 11.25 -33.11
C VAL A 324 -2.57 11.73 -34.37
N GLU A 325 -2.62 10.88 -35.40
CA GLU A 325 -3.21 11.21 -36.71
C GLU A 325 -4.15 10.10 -37.21
N LYS A 326 -3.87 8.83 -36.88
CA LYS A 326 -4.61 7.66 -37.39
C LYS A 326 -5.79 7.26 -36.48
N LEU A 327 -5.75 7.63 -35.20
CA LEU A 327 -6.83 7.40 -34.23
C LEU A 327 -7.41 8.73 -33.74
N ASP A 328 -8.63 8.68 -33.19
CA ASP A 328 -9.24 9.84 -32.56
C ASP A 328 -8.52 10.16 -31.24
N ALA A 329 -8.07 11.42 -31.10
CA ALA A 329 -7.28 11.82 -29.95
C ALA A 329 -8.11 11.87 -28.65
N ASP A 330 -9.40 12.20 -28.72
CA ASP A 330 -10.26 12.28 -27.54
C ASP A 330 -10.56 10.87 -27.02
N ASP A 331 -10.73 9.89 -27.91
CA ASP A 331 -10.84 8.48 -27.50
C ASP A 331 -9.58 8.00 -26.77
N VAL A 332 -8.38 8.38 -27.25
CA VAL A 332 -7.10 8.04 -26.57
C VAL A 332 -7.01 8.74 -25.21
N LYS A 333 -7.41 10.02 -25.13
CA LYS A 333 -7.42 10.79 -23.88
C LYS A 333 -8.35 10.17 -22.84
N SER A 334 -9.45 9.55 -23.26
CA SER A 334 -10.42 8.95 -22.33
C SER A 334 -9.87 7.77 -21.51
N GLU A 335 -8.74 7.17 -21.94
CA GLU A 335 -8.06 6.07 -21.24
C GLU A 335 -7.07 6.55 -20.16
N LEU A 336 -6.79 7.85 -20.11
CA LEU A 336 -5.80 8.41 -19.19
C LEU A 336 -6.33 8.46 -17.75
N ALA A 337 -5.41 8.32 -16.80
CA ALA A 337 -5.69 8.61 -15.39
C ALA A 337 -5.89 10.09 -15.15
N LEU A 338 -5.09 10.90 -15.84
CA LEU A 338 -5.12 12.34 -15.76
C LEU A 338 -6.23 12.84 -16.66
N SER A 339 -7.05 13.73 -16.13
CA SER A 339 -8.12 14.40 -16.86
C SER A 339 -7.89 15.89 -16.85
N GLU A 340 -8.46 16.57 -17.84
CA GLU A 340 -8.57 18.03 -17.85
C GLU A 340 -9.58 18.49 -16.77
N ARG A 341 -9.55 19.77 -16.41
CA ARG A 341 -10.48 20.36 -15.44
C ARG A 341 -11.92 20.35 -15.96
N GLY A 342 -12.77 19.55 -15.32
CA GLY A 342 -14.21 19.52 -15.53
C GLY A 342 -14.99 20.46 -14.60
N MET A 343 -16.32 20.50 -14.79
CA MET A 343 -17.24 21.32 -13.98
C MET A 343 -17.26 20.89 -12.50
N PHE A 344 -17.05 19.59 -12.22
CA PHE A 344 -17.08 19.00 -10.88
C PHE A 344 -15.68 18.71 -10.29
N SER A 345 -14.61 19.18 -10.91
CA SER A 345 -13.23 18.94 -10.44
C SER A 345 -12.97 19.42 -9.01
N TRP A 346 -13.73 20.41 -8.54
CA TRP A 346 -13.67 20.87 -7.14
C TRP A 346 -14.17 19.83 -6.12
N LEU A 347 -15.04 18.90 -6.55
CA LEU A 347 -15.62 17.84 -5.72
C LEU A 347 -14.91 16.51 -5.91
N THR A 348 -14.58 16.14 -7.16
CA THR A 348 -13.93 14.85 -7.45
C THR A 348 -12.42 14.87 -7.25
N GLY A 349 -11.79 16.04 -7.23
CA GLY A 349 -10.33 16.16 -7.25
C GLY A 349 -9.71 15.86 -8.62
N SER A 350 -10.53 15.58 -9.64
CA SER A 350 -10.10 15.47 -11.05
C SER A 350 -9.46 16.78 -11.54
N GLY A 351 -8.62 16.71 -12.57
CA GLY A 351 -7.89 17.89 -13.06
C GLY A 351 -6.68 18.30 -12.22
N VAL A 352 -6.38 17.64 -11.09
CA VAL A 352 -5.12 17.85 -10.35
C VAL A 352 -4.03 16.95 -10.94
N LEU A 353 -2.90 17.52 -11.33
CA LEU A 353 -1.76 16.77 -11.85
C LEU A 353 -1.16 15.85 -10.78
N ARG A 354 -1.11 14.57 -11.12
CA ARG A 354 -0.38 13.56 -10.38
C ARG A 354 0.80 13.08 -11.20
N GLU A 355 2.01 13.43 -10.77
CA GLU A 355 3.23 13.07 -11.49
C GLU A 355 3.40 11.55 -11.64
N ASP A 356 2.96 10.77 -10.64
CA ASP A 356 3.01 9.31 -10.68
C ASP A 356 2.05 8.68 -11.70
N TYR A 357 1.06 9.44 -12.17
CA TYR A 357 0.16 9.01 -13.24
C TYR A 357 0.72 9.25 -14.64
N LEU A 358 1.71 10.12 -14.81
CA LEU A 358 2.30 10.39 -16.14
C LEU A 358 2.89 9.12 -16.76
N GLU A 359 3.63 8.33 -15.98
CA GLU A 359 4.21 7.06 -16.47
C GLU A 359 3.14 6.00 -16.76
N ARG A 360 2.09 5.95 -15.92
CA ARG A 360 0.93 5.08 -16.14
C ARG A 360 0.24 5.45 -17.46
N ASP A 361 0.05 6.74 -17.71
CA ASP A 361 -0.67 7.28 -18.86
C ASP A 361 0.11 7.06 -20.15
N VAL A 362 1.44 7.18 -20.13
CA VAL A 362 2.31 6.73 -21.23
C VAL A 362 2.05 5.26 -21.59
N ALA A 363 1.97 4.38 -20.58
CA ALA A 363 1.68 2.97 -20.80
C ALA A 363 0.24 2.72 -21.28
N ALA A 364 -0.74 3.49 -20.80
CA ALA A 364 -2.14 3.42 -21.22
C ALA A 364 -2.30 3.79 -22.70
N ILE A 365 -1.68 4.89 -23.15
CA ILE A 365 -1.65 5.27 -24.57
C ILE A 365 -1.03 4.14 -25.39
N ALA A 366 0.15 3.64 -24.99
CA ALA A 366 0.80 2.56 -25.72
C ALA A 366 -0.09 1.31 -25.82
N ALA A 367 -0.76 0.93 -24.73
CA ALA A 367 -1.69 -0.19 -24.70
C ALA A 367 -2.91 0.03 -25.62
N TYR A 368 -3.50 1.23 -25.62
CA TYR A 368 -4.63 1.58 -26.48
C TYR A 368 -4.31 1.39 -27.98
N TYR A 369 -3.11 1.80 -28.40
CA TYR A 369 -2.60 1.61 -29.75
C TYR A 369 -2.28 0.14 -30.06
N LEU A 370 -1.58 -0.55 -29.16
CA LEU A 370 -1.28 -1.99 -29.32
C LEU A 370 -2.55 -2.83 -29.46
N ASN A 371 -3.60 -2.47 -28.74
CA ASN A 371 -4.92 -3.14 -28.79
C ASN A 371 -5.70 -2.87 -30.08
N ARG A 372 -5.26 -1.89 -30.88
CA ARG A 372 -5.81 -1.61 -32.21
C ARG A 372 -4.85 -2.03 -33.33
N GLY A 373 -3.76 -2.73 -33.02
CA GLY A 373 -2.86 -3.33 -34.00
C GLY A 373 -1.64 -2.51 -34.34
N PHE A 374 -1.36 -1.42 -33.62
CA PHE A 374 -0.17 -0.58 -33.84
C PHE A 374 1.04 -1.14 -33.08
N LEU A 375 1.70 -2.15 -33.67
CA LEU A 375 2.81 -2.88 -33.05
C LEU A 375 4.08 -2.05 -32.85
N ASP A 376 4.22 -0.96 -33.61
CA ASP A 376 5.42 -0.11 -33.63
C ASP A 376 5.19 1.22 -32.90
N VAL A 377 4.10 1.32 -32.13
CA VAL A 377 3.78 2.52 -31.34
C VAL A 377 4.91 2.84 -30.37
N ARG A 378 5.28 4.11 -30.29
CA ARG A 378 6.21 4.63 -29.27
C ARG A 378 5.61 5.87 -28.64
N VAL A 379 5.52 5.85 -27.32
CA VAL A 379 5.08 7.00 -26.53
C VAL A 379 6.29 7.48 -25.74
N GLY A 380 6.67 8.75 -25.92
CA GLY A 380 7.74 9.37 -25.16
C GLY A 380 7.26 9.87 -23.80
N ASN A 381 8.21 10.27 -22.96
CA ASN A 381 7.89 10.84 -21.65
C ASN A 381 7.05 12.11 -21.81
N ALA A 382 6.08 12.27 -20.91
CA ALA A 382 5.25 13.47 -20.85
C ALA A 382 6.09 14.72 -20.57
N ARG A 383 5.77 15.82 -21.24
CA ARG A 383 6.27 17.17 -20.94
C ARG A 383 5.18 17.90 -20.18
N VAL A 384 5.55 18.54 -19.07
CA VAL A 384 4.61 19.29 -18.22
C VAL A 384 5.03 20.75 -18.22
N ASP A 385 4.16 21.60 -18.76
CA ASP A 385 4.35 23.04 -18.81
C ASP A 385 3.40 23.71 -17.80
N TYR A 386 3.98 24.50 -16.89
CA TYR A 386 3.25 25.24 -15.87
C TYR A 386 3.03 26.68 -16.38
N GLU A 387 1.79 27.00 -16.77
CA GLU A 387 1.36 28.34 -17.20
C GLU A 387 0.72 29.10 -16.03
N GLU A 388 0.48 30.41 -16.20
CA GLU A 388 -0.20 31.23 -15.18
C GLU A 388 -1.66 30.80 -14.96
N ASP A 389 -2.33 30.24 -15.99
CA ASP A 389 -3.76 29.88 -15.96
C ASP A 389 -4.02 28.36 -15.87
N GLY A 390 -2.98 27.53 -15.77
CA GLY A 390 -3.11 26.09 -15.62
C GLY A 390 -1.88 25.29 -16.05
N ILE A 391 -2.04 23.97 -16.12
CA ILE A 391 -0.99 23.03 -16.54
C ILE A 391 -1.34 22.44 -17.90
N VAL A 392 -0.38 22.42 -18.82
CA VAL A 392 -0.49 21.72 -20.10
C VAL A 392 0.43 20.51 -20.08
N ILE A 393 -0.13 19.33 -20.38
CA ILE A 393 0.62 18.07 -20.41
C ILE A 393 0.70 17.59 -21.85
N THR A 394 1.91 17.38 -22.37
CA THR A 394 2.12 16.94 -23.75
C THR A 394 2.74 15.55 -23.79
N PHE A 395 2.06 14.59 -24.42
CA PHE A 395 2.55 13.24 -24.68
C PHE A 395 2.96 13.12 -26.16
N PRO A 396 4.27 12.97 -26.47
CA PRO A 396 4.71 12.71 -27.83
C PRO A 396 4.46 11.24 -28.21
N VAL A 397 3.69 11.01 -29.27
CA VAL A 397 3.30 9.71 -29.78
C VAL A 397 3.81 9.53 -31.22
N SER A 398 4.37 8.37 -31.49
CA SER A 398 4.69 7.89 -32.83
C SER A 398 3.87 6.62 -33.06
N GLU A 399 2.75 6.73 -33.78
CA GLU A 399 1.75 5.66 -33.91
C GLU A 399 2.30 4.41 -34.60
N GLY A 400 3.15 4.57 -35.61
CA GLY A 400 3.61 3.47 -36.45
C GLY A 400 2.53 2.94 -37.40
N GLU A 401 2.72 1.75 -37.95
CA GLU A 401 1.76 1.11 -38.86
C GLU A 401 0.82 0.14 -38.14
N ARG A 402 -0.39 0.01 -38.69
CA ARG A 402 -1.46 -0.82 -38.13
C ARG A 402 -1.45 -2.19 -38.81
N TYR A 403 -1.39 -3.26 -38.01
CA TYR A 403 -1.27 -4.63 -38.50
C TYR A 403 -2.59 -5.41 -38.42
N LYS A 404 -2.95 -6.07 -39.52
CA LYS A 404 -4.07 -7.01 -39.59
C LYS A 404 -3.71 -8.37 -39.01
N LEU A 405 -4.67 -9.05 -38.41
CA LEU A 405 -4.45 -10.37 -37.83
C LEU A 405 -4.33 -11.44 -38.94
N GLY A 406 -3.19 -12.12 -38.98
CA GLY A 406 -2.88 -13.18 -39.94
C GLY A 406 -3.30 -14.57 -39.48
N THR A 407 -2.43 -15.55 -39.67
CA THR A 407 -2.67 -16.93 -39.22
C THR A 407 -2.34 -17.09 -37.74
N ILE A 408 -3.18 -17.83 -37.01
CA ILE A 408 -2.95 -18.24 -35.62
C ILE A 408 -2.46 -19.70 -35.62
N THR A 409 -1.40 -19.99 -34.87
CA THR A 409 -0.79 -21.33 -34.82
C THR A 409 -0.43 -21.73 -33.39
N PHE A 410 -0.47 -23.03 -33.10
CA PHE A 410 -0.11 -23.59 -31.80
C PHE A 410 1.08 -24.53 -31.94
N THR A 411 2.05 -24.42 -31.03
CA THR A 411 3.29 -25.20 -31.07
C THR A 411 3.73 -25.63 -29.67
N GLY A 412 4.64 -26.60 -29.57
CA GLY A 412 5.18 -27.08 -28.29
C GLY A 412 4.48 -28.35 -27.79
N ASP A 413 4.18 -28.40 -26.50
CA ASP A 413 3.68 -29.60 -25.81
C ASP A 413 2.14 -29.76 -25.88
N LEU A 414 1.58 -29.79 -27.09
CA LEU A 414 0.13 -29.87 -27.31
C LEU A 414 -0.48 -31.17 -26.72
N ILE A 415 -1.63 -31.05 -26.06
CA ILE A 415 -2.40 -32.18 -25.51
C ILE A 415 -3.74 -32.41 -26.24
N GLU A 416 -4.18 -31.43 -27.03
CA GLU A 416 -5.41 -31.43 -27.84
C GLU A 416 -5.10 -30.92 -29.26
N PRO A 417 -5.99 -31.10 -30.25
CA PRO A 417 -5.82 -30.52 -31.58
C PRO A 417 -6.04 -29.00 -31.60
N ASP A 418 -5.51 -28.31 -32.61
CA ASP A 418 -5.60 -26.86 -32.81
C ASP A 418 -7.05 -26.33 -32.74
N GLU A 419 -8.03 -27.07 -33.25
CA GLU A 419 -9.47 -26.73 -33.20
C GLU A 419 -9.97 -26.50 -31.76
N THR A 420 -9.45 -27.26 -30.79
CA THR A 420 -9.82 -27.07 -29.38
C THR A 420 -9.22 -25.78 -28.84
N TYR A 421 -7.98 -25.44 -29.19
CA TYR A 421 -7.37 -24.19 -28.75
C TYR A 421 -8.03 -22.97 -29.39
N LEU A 422 -8.43 -23.06 -30.67
CA LEU A 422 -9.22 -22.02 -31.35
C LEU A 422 -10.53 -21.73 -30.59
N SER A 423 -11.20 -22.76 -30.07
CA SER A 423 -12.42 -22.59 -29.26
C SER A 423 -12.21 -21.97 -27.87
N ILE A 424 -10.97 -21.91 -27.39
CA ILE A 424 -10.61 -21.37 -26.06
C ILE A 424 -10.14 -19.91 -26.16
N ILE A 425 -9.45 -19.57 -27.25
CA ILE A 425 -8.92 -18.22 -27.48
C ILE A 425 -10.01 -17.27 -27.98
N GLY A 426 -9.90 -15.99 -27.64
CA GLY A 426 -10.77 -14.93 -28.16
C GLY A 426 -10.27 -14.35 -29.47
N LEU A 427 -8.99 -14.52 -29.81
CA LEU A 427 -8.40 -13.91 -31.00
C LEU A 427 -8.96 -14.45 -32.31
N ASP A 428 -9.47 -15.68 -32.34
CA ASP A 428 -10.12 -16.26 -33.52
C ASP A 428 -11.47 -15.60 -33.80
N GLU A 429 -12.34 -15.49 -32.78
CA GLU A 429 -13.59 -14.72 -32.85
C GLU A 429 -13.32 -13.25 -33.19
N TRP A 430 -12.32 -12.65 -32.56
CA TRP A 430 -11.89 -11.28 -32.87
C TRP A 430 -11.49 -11.11 -34.34
N LYS A 431 -10.86 -12.11 -34.95
CA LYS A 431 -10.48 -12.05 -36.37
C LYS A 431 -11.69 -11.97 -37.31
N GLU A 432 -12.80 -12.61 -36.92
CA GLU A 432 -14.03 -12.63 -37.70
C GLU A 432 -14.78 -11.28 -37.60
N ASP A 433 -14.78 -10.66 -36.42
CA ASP A 433 -15.46 -9.40 -36.15
C ASP A 433 -14.62 -8.16 -36.54
N GLU A 434 -13.30 -8.21 -36.29
CA GLU A 434 -12.37 -7.09 -36.35
C GLU A 434 -11.08 -7.50 -37.08
N GLU A 435 -10.72 -6.80 -38.17
CA GLU A 435 -9.60 -7.21 -39.03
C GLU A 435 -8.21 -7.02 -38.39
N TYR A 436 -8.10 -6.26 -37.29
CA TYR A 436 -6.83 -5.80 -36.73
C TYR A 436 -6.44 -6.50 -35.44
N LEU A 437 -5.15 -6.69 -35.24
CA LEU A 437 -4.60 -7.37 -34.06
C LEU A 437 -4.94 -6.64 -32.76
N ASN A 438 -5.35 -7.37 -31.73
CA ASN A 438 -5.53 -6.85 -30.39
C ASN A 438 -4.55 -7.51 -29.40
N TYR A 439 -3.64 -6.71 -28.83
CA TYR A 439 -2.59 -7.20 -27.93
C TYR A 439 -3.11 -7.68 -26.57
N THR A 440 -4.15 -7.07 -26.03
CA THR A 440 -4.80 -7.55 -24.79
C THR A 440 -5.38 -8.94 -25.02
N VAL A 441 -6.14 -9.15 -26.11
CA VAL A 441 -6.72 -10.46 -26.43
C VAL A 441 -5.64 -11.52 -26.58
N LEU A 442 -4.53 -11.21 -27.27
CA LEU A 442 -3.35 -12.10 -27.37
C LEU A 442 -2.84 -12.58 -26.01
N ARG A 443 -2.67 -11.64 -25.07
CA ARG A 443 -2.14 -11.92 -23.73
C ARG A 443 -3.15 -12.72 -22.89
N GLU A 444 -4.43 -12.37 -22.98
CA GLU A 444 -5.50 -13.10 -22.31
C GLU A 444 -5.58 -14.53 -22.81
N ASP A 445 -5.44 -14.75 -24.12
CA ASP A 445 -5.46 -16.08 -24.71
C ASP A 445 -4.31 -16.95 -24.26
N SER A 446 -3.10 -16.38 -24.12
CA SER A 446 -1.97 -17.07 -23.49
C SER A 446 -2.33 -17.55 -22.08
N THR A 447 -3.03 -16.71 -21.31
CA THR A 447 -3.49 -17.04 -19.97
C THR A 447 -4.59 -18.10 -19.98
N LYS A 448 -5.58 -17.98 -20.87
CA LYS A 448 -6.68 -18.96 -21.02
C LYS A 448 -6.15 -20.35 -21.40
N ILE A 449 -5.17 -20.42 -22.30
CA ILE A 449 -4.52 -21.68 -22.67
C ILE A 449 -3.76 -22.24 -21.46
N GLY A 450 -2.98 -21.41 -20.75
CA GLY A 450 -2.28 -21.84 -19.53
C GLY A 450 -3.24 -22.36 -18.45
N ASP A 451 -4.36 -21.65 -18.24
CA ASP A 451 -5.43 -22.00 -17.33
C ASP A 451 -6.13 -23.30 -17.71
N TRP A 452 -6.34 -23.52 -19.01
CA TRP A 452 -6.86 -24.77 -19.53
C TRP A 452 -5.94 -25.94 -19.14
N TYR A 453 -4.63 -25.81 -19.34
CA TYR A 453 -3.66 -26.83 -18.92
C TYR A 453 -3.65 -27.00 -17.38
N ALA A 454 -3.74 -25.91 -16.63
CA ALA A 454 -3.84 -25.95 -15.18
C ALA A 454 -5.05 -26.77 -14.69
N ASN A 455 -6.16 -26.77 -15.43
CA ASN A 455 -7.34 -27.59 -15.12
C ASN A 455 -7.12 -29.10 -15.29
N TYR A 456 -6.14 -29.49 -16.12
CA TYR A 456 -5.72 -30.88 -16.28
C TYR A 456 -4.54 -31.28 -15.37
N GLY A 457 -4.14 -30.44 -14.41
CA GLY A 457 -3.10 -30.74 -13.43
C GLY A 457 -1.71 -30.22 -13.77
N TYR A 458 -1.57 -29.40 -14.81
CA TYR A 458 -0.28 -28.78 -15.16
C TYR A 458 -0.16 -27.39 -14.52
N ALA A 459 0.14 -27.35 -13.22
CA ALA A 459 0.13 -26.10 -12.44
C ALA A 459 1.14 -25.03 -12.88
N TYR A 460 2.21 -25.46 -13.56
CA TYR A 460 3.28 -24.59 -14.05
C TYR A 460 3.31 -24.54 -15.59
N ALA A 461 2.20 -24.87 -16.24
CA ALA A 461 2.07 -24.69 -17.68
C ALA A 461 2.27 -23.21 -18.01
N ASP A 462 3.11 -22.96 -19.00
CA ASP A 462 3.48 -21.63 -19.43
C ASP A 462 3.30 -21.52 -20.94
N VAL A 463 2.72 -20.41 -21.38
CA VAL A 463 2.37 -20.16 -22.78
C VAL A 463 3.01 -18.84 -23.17
N ASP A 464 3.98 -18.92 -24.06
CA ASP A 464 4.56 -17.76 -24.72
C ASP A 464 3.79 -17.49 -26.02
N PHE A 465 3.69 -16.24 -26.43
CA PHE A 465 3.21 -15.89 -27.77
C PHE A 465 4.29 -15.14 -28.55
N GLY A 466 4.34 -15.43 -29.86
CA GLY A 466 5.20 -14.77 -30.82
C GLY A 466 4.37 -14.09 -31.89
N ILE A 467 4.82 -12.92 -32.33
CA ILE A 467 4.22 -12.19 -33.45
C ILE A 467 5.24 -12.13 -34.58
N GLN A 468 4.93 -12.78 -35.69
CA GLN A 468 5.71 -12.71 -36.92
C GLN A 468 5.04 -11.73 -37.90
N ARG A 469 5.72 -10.62 -38.15
CA ARG A 469 5.31 -9.64 -39.17
C ARG A 469 5.52 -10.25 -40.56
N ALA A 470 4.47 -10.30 -41.35
CA ALA A 470 4.46 -10.70 -42.75
C ALA A 470 4.34 -9.45 -43.66
N GLU A 471 4.37 -9.66 -44.99
CA GLU A 471 4.13 -8.60 -45.96
C GLU A 471 2.70 -8.02 -45.81
N ASP A 472 2.45 -6.83 -46.37
CA ASP A 472 1.15 -6.14 -46.36
C ASP A 472 0.57 -5.80 -44.97
N HIS A 473 1.44 -5.55 -43.98
CA HIS A 473 1.04 -5.24 -42.60
C HIS A 473 0.21 -6.36 -41.95
N ILE A 474 0.55 -7.61 -42.22
CA ILE A 474 -0.09 -8.77 -41.58
C ILE A 474 0.77 -9.24 -40.40
N ALA A 475 0.13 -9.56 -39.27
CA ALA A 475 0.77 -10.10 -38.08
C ALA A 475 0.30 -11.55 -37.85
N ASN A 476 1.18 -12.53 -38.12
CA ASN A 476 0.94 -13.93 -37.80
C ASN A 476 1.27 -14.20 -36.34
N VAL A 477 0.41 -14.95 -35.66
CA VAL A 477 0.50 -15.21 -34.22
C VAL A 477 0.80 -16.68 -33.98
N SER A 478 1.76 -16.95 -33.09
CA SER A 478 2.08 -18.31 -32.66
C SER A 478 2.08 -18.42 -31.14
N TYR A 479 1.28 -19.31 -30.58
CA TYR A 479 1.34 -19.68 -29.17
C TYR A 479 2.26 -20.90 -28.99
N LYS A 480 3.24 -20.79 -28.11
CA LYS A 480 4.20 -21.85 -27.79
C LYS A 480 3.93 -22.32 -26.36
N ILE A 481 3.40 -23.54 -26.24
CA ILE A 481 2.99 -24.12 -24.96
C ILE A 481 4.11 -24.99 -24.39
N ASN A 482 4.45 -24.74 -23.12
CA ASN A 482 5.33 -25.58 -22.30
C ASN A 482 4.52 -26.16 -21.15
N LYS A 483 4.06 -27.42 -21.24
CA LYS A 483 3.11 -27.99 -20.27
C LYS A 483 3.71 -28.29 -18.89
N LYS A 484 5.04 -28.48 -18.82
CA LYS A 484 5.76 -28.94 -17.62
C LYS A 484 5.17 -30.26 -17.05
N ASN A 485 5.37 -30.53 -15.76
CA ASN A 485 4.92 -31.76 -15.13
C ASN A 485 3.48 -31.63 -14.61
N LYS A 486 2.78 -32.76 -14.61
CA LYS A 486 1.50 -32.89 -13.92
C LYS A 486 1.76 -32.97 -12.42
N VAL A 487 1.00 -32.24 -11.61
CA VAL A 487 1.24 -32.15 -10.17
C VAL A 487 0.03 -32.50 -9.31
N TYR A 488 0.30 -33.08 -8.15
CA TYR A 488 -0.67 -33.38 -7.11
C TYR A 488 -0.46 -32.47 -5.89
N VAL A 489 -1.55 -32.11 -5.23
CA VAL A 489 -1.52 -31.33 -3.99
C VAL A 489 -1.09 -32.25 -2.87
N ARG A 490 0.13 -32.09 -2.34
CA ARG A 490 0.62 -32.92 -1.24
C ARG A 490 -0.02 -32.55 0.09
N ARG A 491 -0.14 -31.25 0.34
CA ARG A 491 -0.81 -30.70 1.53
C ARG A 491 -1.25 -29.27 1.28
N VAL A 492 -2.36 -28.89 1.91
CA VAL A 492 -2.72 -27.48 2.11
C VAL A 492 -2.26 -27.04 3.49
N VAL A 493 -1.69 -25.85 3.63
CA VAL A 493 -1.20 -25.28 4.90
C VAL A 493 -1.73 -23.87 5.03
N VAL A 494 -2.39 -23.56 6.15
CA VAL A 494 -2.92 -22.22 6.44
C VAL A 494 -1.95 -21.47 7.36
N GLU A 495 -1.68 -20.21 7.04
CA GLU A 495 -0.83 -19.31 7.82
C GLU A 495 -1.49 -17.94 7.99
N GLY A 496 -1.34 -17.36 9.19
CA GLY A 496 -1.79 -16.01 9.52
C GLY A 496 -3.19 -15.92 10.16
N ASN A 497 -3.90 -17.04 10.31
CA ASN A 497 -5.17 -17.13 11.01
C ASN A 497 -4.97 -17.30 12.54
N THR A 498 -4.85 -16.19 13.26
CA THR A 498 -4.65 -16.18 14.72
C THR A 498 -5.95 -16.22 15.50
N ARG A 499 -7.03 -15.64 14.96
CA ARG A 499 -8.37 -15.59 15.57
C ARG A 499 -9.33 -16.57 14.90
N THR A 500 -9.28 -16.66 13.58
CA THR A 500 -10.12 -17.50 12.73
C THR A 500 -9.64 -18.93 12.79
N ARG A 501 -10.55 -19.87 13.03
CA ARG A 501 -10.20 -21.29 13.12
C ARG A 501 -9.78 -21.84 11.77
N ASP A 502 -8.84 -22.78 11.80
CA ASP A 502 -8.28 -23.42 10.60
C ASP A 502 -9.36 -24.02 9.69
N ASN A 503 -10.36 -24.69 10.28
CA ASN A 503 -11.45 -25.31 9.52
C ASN A 503 -12.28 -24.31 8.70
N VAL A 504 -12.41 -23.06 9.17
CA VAL A 504 -13.12 -21.99 8.44
C VAL A 504 -12.38 -21.59 7.17
N VAL A 505 -11.05 -21.58 7.21
CA VAL A 505 -10.20 -21.30 6.04
C VAL A 505 -10.17 -22.52 5.13
N ARG A 506 -9.98 -23.72 5.70
CA ARG A 506 -9.90 -24.99 4.96
C ARG A 506 -11.15 -25.28 4.14
N ARG A 507 -12.35 -25.11 4.70
CA ARG A 507 -13.60 -25.37 3.97
C ARG A 507 -13.86 -24.39 2.80
N ALA A 508 -13.15 -23.26 2.76
CA ALA A 508 -13.18 -22.34 1.63
C ALA A 508 -12.15 -22.67 0.54
N VAL A 509 -11.29 -23.67 0.77
CA VAL A 509 -10.31 -24.18 -0.20
C VAL A 509 -10.82 -25.51 -0.75
N GLU A 510 -11.11 -25.54 -2.05
CA GLU A 510 -11.68 -26.71 -2.73
C GLU A 510 -10.66 -27.81 -3.01
N LEU A 511 -9.38 -27.45 -3.16
CA LEU A 511 -8.30 -28.42 -3.37
C LEU A 511 -7.88 -29.06 -2.05
N THR A 512 -7.83 -30.40 -2.03
CA THR A 512 -7.52 -31.18 -0.83
C THR A 512 -6.22 -31.98 -0.96
N ASP A 513 -5.71 -32.47 0.17
CA ASP A 513 -4.48 -33.28 0.21
C ASP A 513 -4.65 -34.57 -0.61
N GLY A 514 -3.69 -34.86 -1.50
CA GLY A 514 -3.67 -36.00 -2.43
C GLY A 514 -4.41 -35.77 -3.75
N GLU A 515 -5.10 -34.64 -3.92
CA GLU A 515 -5.89 -34.36 -5.11
C GLU A 515 -5.01 -33.94 -6.30
N LEU A 516 -5.43 -34.31 -7.52
CA LEU A 516 -4.82 -33.76 -8.73
C LEU A 516 -5.04 -32.24 -8.75
N PHE A 517 -4.00 -31.47 -9.04
CA PHE A 517 -4.13 -30.02 -9.12
C PHE A 517 -5.18 -29.62 -10.17
N ASN A 518 -5.95 -28.58 -9.87
CA ASN A 518 -6.91 -28.00 -10.80
C ASN A 518 -6.94 -26.48 -10.63
N GLY A 519 -6.64 -25.76 -11.71
CA GLY A 519 -6.56 -24.30 -11.73
C GLY A 519 -7.86 -23.60 -11.36
N ASP A 520 -8.99 -24.08 -11.86
CA ASP A 520 -10.32 -23.52 -11.56
C ASP A 520 -10.65 -23.60 -10.06
N LYS A 521 -10.42 -24.76 -9.45
CA LYS A 521 -10.59 -24.93 -7.99
C LYS A 521 -9.70 -23.98 -7.20
N LEU A 522 -8.46 -23.75 -7.64
CA LEU A 522 -7.53 -22.82 -6.98
C LEU A 522 -8.05 -21.36 -7.07
N ARG A 523 -8.49 -20.94 -8.27
CA ARG A 523 -9.10 -19.61 -8.48
C ARG A 523 -10.38 -19.43 -7.65
N ASP A 524 -11.25 -20.42 -7.66
CA ASP A 524 -12.52 -20.39 -6.93
C ASP A 524 -12.26 -20.37 -5.41
N SER A 525 -11.24 -21.09 -4.93
CA SER A 525 -10.77 -21.00 -3.54
C SER A 525 -10.28 -19.60 -3.18
N ASN A 526 -9.43 -19.00 -4.02
CA ASN A 526 -8.94 -17.63 -3.83
C ASN A 526 -10.09 -16.61 -3.80
N ARG A 527 -11.03 -16.70 -4.75
CA ARG A 527 -12.21 -15.83 -4.80
C ARG A 527 -13.08 -16.00 -3.56
N THR A 528 -13.34 -17.23 -3.15
CA THR A 528 -14.15 -17.54 -1.96
C THR A 528 -13.51 -16.99 -0.69
N LEU A 529 -12.19 -17.20 -0.49
CA LEU A 529 -11.46 -16.68 0.66
C LEU A 529 -11.49 -15.15 0.76
N ASN A 530 -11.33 -14.45 -0.37
CA ASN A 530 -11.42 -12.99 -0.39
C ASN A 530 -12.86 -12.49 -0.12
N ASN A 531 -13.86 -13.24 -0.58
CA ASN A 531 -15.28 -12.92 -0.36
C ASN A 531 -15.79 -13.24 1.06
N LEU A 532 -15.04 -13.99 1.88
CA LEU A 532 -15.43 -14.25 3.29
C LEU A 532 -15.50 -12.96 4.12
N GLY A 533 -14.72 -11.93 3.76
CA GLY A 533 -14.69 -10.67 4.50
C GLY A 533 -13.97 -10.73 5.85
N TYR A 534 -13.31 -11.84 6.19
CA TYR A 534 -12.55 -12.01 7.44
C TYR A 534 -11.10 -11.52 7.34
N PHE A 535 -10.60 -11.39 6.12
CA PHE A 535 -9.22 -11.07 5.81
C PHE A 535 -9.15 -9.75 5.04
N SER A 536 -8.08 -8.99 5.29
CA SER A 536 -7.69 -7.85 4.45
C SER A 536 -6.97 -8.32 3.19
N GLU A 537 -6.34 -9.50 3.24
CA GLU A 537 -5.66 -10.15 2.14
C GLU A 537 -5.73 -11.66 2.34
N ALA A 538 -6.10 -12.40 1.31
CA ALA A 538 -6.07 -13.87 1.30
C ALA A 538 -5.55 -14.38 -0.04
N SER A 539 -4.51 -15.23 0.00
CA SER A 539 -3.93 -15.83 -1.20
C SER A 539 -3.56 -17.30 -0.97
N VAL A 540 -3.93 -18.15 -1.91
CA VAL A 540 -3.49 -19.55 -2.01
C VAL A 540 -2.31 -19.59 -2.97
N ASN A 541 -1.12 -19.80 -2.42
CA ASN A 541 0.13 -19.82 -3.17
C ASN A 541 0.60 -21.25 -3.38
N ILE A 542 1.04 -21.55 -4.60
CA ILE A 542 1.65 -22.85 -4.92
C ILE A 542 3.12 -22.80 -4.49
N VAL A 543 3.53 -23.76 -3.68
CA VAL A 543 4.90 -23.91 -3.20
C VAL A 543 5.49 -25.19 -3.79
N PRO A 544 6.52 -25.10 -4.66
CA PRO A 544 7.21 -26.28 -5.18
C PRO A 544 7.79 -27.14 -4.05
N THR A 545 7.73 -28.45 -4.22
CA THR A 545 8.38 -29.39 -3.30
C THR A 545 9.69 -29.92 -3.90
N GLN A 546 10.35 -30.85 -3.19
CA GLN A 546 11.50 -31.56 -3.76
C GLN A 546 11.09 -32.51 -4.90
N SER A 547 9.83 -32.96 -4.90
CA SER A 547 9.27 -33.75 -6.00
C SER A 547 8.65 -32.80 -7.03
N PRO A 548 9.04 -32.87 -8.32
CA PRO A 548 8.48 -32.01 -9.35
C PRO A 548 7.04 -32.38 -9.74
N GLU A 549 6.50 -33.49 -9.22
CA GLU A 549 5.11 -33.94 -9.39
C GLU A 549 4.23 -33.59 -8.17
N GLU A 550 4.78 -32.94 -7.15
CA GLU A 550 4.05 -32.58 -5.93
C GLU A 550 4.21 -31.09 -5.61
N VAL A 551 3.11 -30.47 -5.19
CA VAL A 551 3.07 -29.08 -4.71
C VAL A 551 2.39 -28.98 -3.35
N ASP A 552 2.88 -28.07 -2.52
CA ASP A 552 2.16 -27.65 -1.32
C ASP A 552 1.34 -26.40 -1.64
N LEU A 553 0.11 -26.32 -1.15
CA LEU A 553 -0.68 -25.09 -1.23
C LEU A 553 -0.57 -24.34 0.09
N LYS A 554 0.01 -23.14 0.06
CA LYS A 554 0.13 -22.28 1.23
C LYS A 554 -0.91 -21.17 1.17
N VAL A 555 -1.92 -21.29 2.02
CA VAL A 555 -3.00 -20.30 2.20
C VAL A 555 -2.51 -19.25 3.19
N LYS A 556 -2.07 -18.10 2.68
CA LYS A 556 -1.67 -16.95 3.49
C LYS A 556 -2.85 -16.03 3.68
N VAL A 557 -3.19 -15.74 4.92
CA VAL A 557 -4.27 -14.80 5.26
C VAL A 557 -3.77 -13.72 6.20
N LYS A 558 -4.28 -12.50 6.01
CA LYS A 558 -4.06 -11.36 6.91
C LYS A 558 -5.38 -10.95 7.52
N GLU A 559 -5.62 -11.38 8.77
CA GLU A 559 -6.87 -11.11 9.48
C GLU A 559 -7.12 -9.61 9.66
N LYS A 560 -8.39 -9.21 9.55
CA LYS A 560 -8.85 -7.85 9.84
C LYS A 560 -9.93 -7.87 10.93
N ASN A 561 -10.27 -6.68 11.42
CA ASN A 561 -11.43 -6.58 12.31
C ASN A 561 -12.71 -6.92 11.53
N THR A 562 -13.50 -7.83 12.10
CA THR A 562 -14.75 -8.36 11.53
C THR A 562 -15.99 -7.80 12.22
N GLY A 563 -15.80 -7.14 13.36
CA GLY A 563 -16.81 -6.35 14.03
C GLY A 563 -17.02 -5.00 13.34
N SER A 564 -18.29 -4.60 13.20
CA SER A 564 -18.70 -3.32 12.64
C SER A 564 -19.85 -2.73 13.44
N ILE A 565 -19.81 -1.41 13.62
CA ILE A 565 -20.91 -0.61 14.17
C ILE A 565 -21.31 0.35 13.06
N MET A 566 -22.59 0.34 12.72
CA MET A 566 -23.15 1.23 11.70
C MET A 566 -24.26 2.04 12.34
N ALA A 567 -24.34 3.32 12.00
CA ALA A 567 -25.47 4.17 12.29
C ALA A 567 -25.86 4.86 10.99
N GLY A 568 -27.15 4.93 10.70
CA GLY A 568 -27.68 5.54 9.50
C GLY A 568 -28.87 6.41 9.83
N VAL A 569 -28.93 7.59 9.23
CA VAL A 569 -30.15 8.39 9.18
C VAL A 569 -30.68 8.28 7.77
N GLY A 570 -31.97 8.05 7.64
CA GLY A 570 -32.66 8.08 6.38
C GLY A 570 -33.84 9.02 6.42
N TRP A 571 -34.36 9.33 5.24
CA TRP A 571 -35.69 9.92 5.11
C TRP A 571 -36.37 9.25 3.92
N SER A 572 -37.59 8.77 4.12
CA SER A 572 -38.47 8.36 3.03
C SER A 572 -39.74 9.20 3.00
N SER A 573 -40.32 9.38 1.82
CA SER A 573 -41.63 10.04 1.67
C SER A 573 -42.76 9.28 2.36
N TYR A 574 -42.56 8.01 2.71
CA TYR A 574 -43.56 7.13 3.31
C TYR A 574 -43.42 7.01 4.84
N ASP A 575 -42.23 6.65 5.33
CA ASP A 575 -41.96 6.41 6.76
C ASP A 575 -41.39 7.65 7.48
N GLY A 576 -41.23 8.77 6.78
CA GLY A 576 -40.65 9.99 7.33
C GLY A 576 -39.16 9.86 7.65
N VAL A 577 -38.69 10.62 8.64
CA VAL A 577 -37.30 10.56 9.10
C VAL A 577 -37.08 9.26 9.87
N GLY A 578 -36.06 8.51 9.47
CA GLY A 578 -35.68 7.25 10.09
C GLY A 578 -34.25 7.28 10.64
N PHE A 579 -34.04 6.59 11.76
CA PHE A 579 -32.74 6.34 12.36
C PHE A 579 -32.53 4.83 12.43
N SER A 580 -31.35 4.37 12.08
CA SER A 580 -30.98 2.96 12.16
C SER A 580 -29.61 2.83 12.82
N GLY A 581 -29.44 1.75 13.57
CA GLY A 581 -28.18 1.37 14.17
C GLY A 581 -27.99 -0.13 14.06
N SER A 582 -26.79 -0.60 13.72
CA SER A 582 -26.46 -2.01 13.79
C SER A 582 -25.11 -2.27 14.41
N ILE A 583 -25.03 -3.33 15.19
CA ILE A 583 -23.80 -3.89 15.72
C ILE A 583 -23.70 -5.30 15.16
N LYS A 584 -22.65 -5.58 14.40
CA LYS A 584 -22.46 -6.86 13.70
C LYS A 584 -21.06 -7.39 13.92
N GLU A 585 -20.96 -8.70 14.16
CA GLU A 585 -19.72 -9.47 14.16
C GLU A 585 -19.84 -10.58 13.12
N ASP A 586 -19.05 -10.51 12.05
CA ASP A 586 -19.10 -11.44 10.91
C ASP A 586 -18.32 -12.76 11.15
N ASN A 587 -17.44 -12.80 12.16
CA ASN A 587 -16.61 -13.97 12.48
C ASN A 587 -16.57 -14.24 14.00
N LEU A 588 -17.74 -14.38 14.60
CA LEU A 588 -17.91 -14.58 16.04
C LEU A 588 -17.12 -15.82 16.50
N TRP A 589 -16.23 -15.60 17.48
CA TRP A 589 -15.31 -16.61 18.03
C TRP A 589 -14.42 -17.33 17.01
N GLY A 590 -14.20 -16.71 15.84
CA GLY A 590 -13.37 -17.28 14.78
C GLY A 590 -14.02 -18.45 14.04
N LYS A 591 -15.34 -18.65 14.14
CA LYS A 591 -16.08 -19.78 13.53
C LYS A 591 -16.75 -19.45 12.19
N GLY A 592 -16.61 -18.21 11.72
CA GLY A 592 -17.37 -17.66 10.59
C GLY A 592 -18.86 -17.48 10.90
N TYR A 593 -19.23 -17.45 12.19
CA TYR A 593 -20.60 -17.19 12.60
C TYR A 593 -20.86 -15.69 12.55
N ARG A 594 -21.99 -15.30 11.98
CA ARG A 594 -22.45 -13.92 11.98
C ARG A 594 -23.47 -13.71 13.08
N LEU A 595 -23.27 -12.68 13.90
CA LEU A 595 -24.25 -12.18 14.87
C LEU A 595 -24.46 -10.70 14.60
N ALA A 596 -25.71 -10.28 14.45
CA ALA A 596 -26.06 -8.88 14.23
C ALA A 596 -27.27 -8.47 15.07
N LEU A 597 -27.16 -7.32 15.72
CA LEU A 597 -28.28 -6.61 16.33
C LEU A 597 -28.53 -5.36 15.49
N THR A 598 -29.73 -5.19 14.96
CA THR A 598 -30.16 -4.01 14.21
C THR A 598 -31.36 -3.38 14.90
N ALA A 599 -31.35 -2.07 15.07
CA ALA A 599 -32.49 -1.28 15.53
C ALA A 599 -32.80 -0.22 14.47
N SER A 600 -34.08 -0.03 14.15
CA SER A 600 -34.54 1.01 13.25
C SER A 600 -35.75 1.71 13.85
N PHE A 601 -35.80 3.03 13.71
CA PHE A 601 -36.83 3.92 14.24
C PHE A 601 -37.24 4.84 13.12
N SER A 602 -38.53 5.07 12.94
CA SER A 602 -39.08 6.04 11.98
C SER A 602 -40.42 6.54 12.53
N SER A 603 -41.08 7.49 11.85
CA SER A 603 -42.37 7.98 12.35
C SER A 603 -43.47 6.92 12.26
N LYS A 604 -43.39 5.96 11.33
CA LYS A 604 -44.40 4.89 11.16
C LYS A 604 -43.98 3.52 11.69
N LYS A 605 -42.69 3.30 11.96
CA LYS A 605 -42.17 1.96 12.24
C LYS A 605 -40.97 1.96 13.18
N THR A 606 -41.05 1.16 14.22
CA THR A 606 -39.93 0.79 15.09
C THR A 606 -39.65 -0.70 14.96
N SER A 607 -38.39 -1.08 14.77
CA SER A 607 -38.00 -2.49 14.69
C SER A 607 -36.68 -2.78 15.39
N TYR A 608 -36.63 -3.92 16.07
CA TYR A 608 -35.43 -4.49 16.65
C TYR A 608 -35.24 -5.89 16.10
N ASP A 609 -34.04 -6.20 15.66
CA ASP A 609 -33.71 -7.45 14.99
C ASP A 609 -32.41 -8.03 15.55
N LEU A 610 -32.47 -9.24 16.10
CA LEU A 610 -31.29 -10.02 16.43
C LEU A 610 -31.21 -11.23 15.51
N SER A 611 -30.14 -11.30 14.73
CA SER A 611 -29.91 -12.37 13.75
C SER A 611 -28.59 -13.09 14.01
N PHE A 612 -28.64 -14.42 13.91
CA PHE A 612 -27.51 -15.33 13.97
C PHE A 612 -27.47 -16.17 12.69
N LEU A 613 -26.29 -16.33 12.10
CA LEU A 613 -26.05 -17.16 10.93
C LEU A 613 -24.81 -18.02 11.15
N ASN A 614 -24.99 -19.34 11.05
CA ASN A 614 -23.93 -20.29 10.82
C ASN A 614 -23.93 -20.67 9.32
N PRO A 615 -22.94 -20.25 8.52
CA PRO A 615 -22.92 -20.51 7.08
C PRO A 615 -22.65 -21.98 6.74
N SER A 616 -22.04 -22.75 7.65
CA SER A 616 -21.58 -24.12 7.39
C SER A 616 -21.70 -24.98 8.65
N VAL A 617 -22.89 -25.54 8.87
CA VAL A 617 -23.19 -26.45 9.98
C VAL A 617 -22.35 -27.71 9.82
N TYR A 618 -21.56 -28.04 10.85
CA TYR A 618 -20.59 -29.15 10.81
C TYR A 618 -19.64 -29.12 9.61
N ASP A 619 -19.23 -27.91 9.18
CA ASP A 619 -18.36 -27.70 8.01
C ASP A 619 -18.93 -28.28 6.69
N SER A 620 -20.26 -28.45 6.61
CA SER A 620 -20.98 -28.80 5.39
C SER A 620 -21.53 -27.57 4.67
N ASP A 621 -22.10 -27.77 3.48
CA ASP A 621 -22.78 -26.73 2.70
C ASP A 621 -24.10 -26.23 3.31
N LEU A 622 -24.60 -26.92 4.34
CA LEU A 622 -25.83 -26.56 5.04
C LEU A 622 -25.59 -25.33 5.92
N SER A 623 -26.30 -24.24 5.65
CA SER A 623 -26.35 -23.07 6.51
C SER A 623 -27.53 -23.15 7.47
N PHE A 624 -27.38 -22.59 8.66
CA PHE A 624 -28.44 -22.38 9.64
C PHE A 624 -28.52 -20.90 10.00
N SER A 625 -29.72 -20.33 9.99
CA SER A 625 -29.98 -18.98 10.48
C SER A 625 -31.08 -19.00 11.54
N ALA A 626 -30.91 -18.21 12.59
CA ALA A 626 -31.93 -17.89 13.56
C ALA A 626 -32.09 -16.38 13.64
N ARG A 627 -33.33 -15.91 13.66
CA ARG A 627 -33.68 -14.49 13.70
C ARG A 627 -34.78 -14.29 14.71
N THR A 628 -34.67 -13.30 15.58
CA THR A 628 -35.75 -12.85 16.45
C THR A 628 -35.94 -11.36 16.25
N TYR A 629 -37.18 -10.91 16.22
CA TYR A 629 -37.50 -9.52 15.95
C TYR A 629 -38.72 -9.06 16.72
N ILE A 630 -38.72 -7.76 17.00
CA ILE A 630 -39.86 -7.01 17.52
C ILE A 630 -40.12 -5.89 16.52
N THR A 631 -41.38 -5.69 16.15
CA THR A 631 -41.78 -4.63 15.22
C THR A 631 -43.08 -4.03 15.69
N GLU A 632 -43.08 -2.70 15.74
CA GLU A 632 -44.23 -1.85 15.98
C GLU A 632 -44.43 -1.01 14.71
N THR A 633 -45.66 -0.97 14.20
CA THR A 633 -46.00 -0.24 12.98
C THR A 633 -47.32 0.47 13.17
N GLU A 634 -47.31 1.77 12.94
CA GLU A 634 -48.48 2.66 12.98
C GLU A 634 -49.03 2.76 11.55
N TYR A 635 -50.22 2.19 11.34
CA TYR A 635 -51.00 2.39 10.11
C TYR A 635 -51.96 3.55 10.31
N ASP A 636 -52.61 3.99 9.24
CA ASP A 636 -53.51 5.12 9.31
C ASP A 636 -54.75 4.83 10.18
N ASP A 637 -55.23 3.57 10.21
CA ASP A 637 -56.48 3.16 10.89
C ASP A 637 -56.25 2.25 12.14
N TYR A 638 -55.01 1.80 12.38
CA TYR A 638 -54.66 0.90 13.51
C TYR A 638 -53.15 0.78 13.79
N ASP A 639 -52.82 0.36 15.01
CA ASP A 639 -51.48 -0.03 15.45
C ASP A 639 -51.24 -1.54 15.36
N TYR A 640 -50.02 -1.91 14.96
CA TYR A 640 -49.60 -3.31 14.81
C TYR A 640 -48.32 -3.63 15.56
N ASN A 641 -48.45 -4.51 16.56
CA ASN A 641 -47.35 -4.94 17.41
C ASN A 641 -47.05 -6.43 17.19
N LYS A 642 -45.83 -6.75 16.74
CA LYS A 642 -45.38 -8.12 16.45
C LYS A 642 -44.07 -8.46 17.13
N THR A 643 -44.03 -9.63 17.76
CA THR A 643 -42.80 -10.31 18.18
C THR A 643 -42.70 -11.63 17.45
N GLY A 644 -41.57 -11.91 16.80
CA GLY A 644 -41.42 -13.11 15.99
C GLY A 644 -40.05 -13.75 16.10
N ALA A 645 -40.02 -15.05 15.82
CA ALA A 645 -38.80 -15.85 15.72
C ALA A 645 -38.84 -16.68 14.43
N LYS A 646 -37.71 -16.75 13.73
CA LYS A 646 -37.55 -17.50 12.50
C LYS A 646 -36.28 -18.33 12.56
N ILE A 647 -36.40 -19.63 12.30
CA ILE A 647 -35.27 -20.51 12.02
C ILE A 647 -35.32 -20.93 10.55
N SER A 648 -34.17 -21.00 9.90
CA SER A 648 -34.08 -21.43 8.50
C SER A 648 -32.81 -22.20 8.26
N PHE A 649 -32.92 -23.27 7.50
CA PHE A 649 -31.80 -23.97 6.89
C PHE A 649 -31.69 -23.53 5.44
N GLY A 650 -30.48 -23.53 4.90
CA GLY A 650 -30.22 -23.21 3.51
C GLY A 650 -29.18 -24.15 2.92
N TYR A 651 -29.40 -24.62 1.70
CA TYR A 651 -28.51 -25.55 1.02
C TYR A 651 -28.26 -25.09 -0.43
N PRO A 652 -27.00 -24.95 -0.87
CA PRO A 652 -26.71 -24.60 -2.25
C PRO A 652 -27.07 -25.78 -3.16
N VAL A 653 -27.84 -25.52 -4.21
CA VAL A 653 -28.21 -26.54 -5.22
C VAL A 653 -27.49 -26.31 -6.56
N GLY A 654 -26.65 -25.28 -6.62
CA GLY A 654 -25.76 -24.95 -7.73
C GLY A 654 -24.92 -23.73 -7.39
N LYS A 655 -23.98 -23.36 -8.27
CA LYS A 655 -23.05 -22.22 -8.06
C LYS A 655 -23.75 -20.91 -7.68
N TRP A 656 -24.94 -20.69 -8.25
CA TRP A 656 -25.70 -19.44 -8.13
C TRP A 656 -27.03 -19.60 -7.42
N SER A 657 -27.37 -20.80 -6.93
CA SER A 657 -28.72 -21.13 -6.49
C SER A 657 -28.73 -21.81 -5.13
N ARG A 658 -29.65 -21.37 -4.27
CA ARG A 658 -29.81 -21.86 -2.90
C ARG A 658 -31.29 -22.10 -2.60
N VAL A 659 -31.57 -23.23 -1.96
CA VAL A 659 -32.89 -23.52 -1.40
C VAL A 659 -32.87 -23.31 0.10
N TYR A 660 -34.00 -22.90 0.65
CA TYR A 660 -34.20 -22.68 2.07
C TYR A 660 -35.46 -23.37 2.53
N ALA A 661 -35.42 -23.90 3.75
CA ALA A 661 -36.58 -24.43 4.43
C ALA A 661 -36.51 -24.04 5.90
N GLY A 662 -37.63 -23.70 6.51
CA GLY A 662 -37.64 -23.33 7.91
C GLY A 662 -39.01 -23.06 8.48
N TYR A 663 -39.00 -22.46 9.66
CA TYR A 663 -40.17 -22.20 10.47
C TYR A 663 -40.12 -20.78 11.02
N ARG A 664 -41.25 -20.07 10.93
CA ARG A 664 -41.50 -18.75 11.50
C ARG A 664 -42.65 -18.85 12.49
N PHE A 665 -42.48 -18.26 13.65
CA PHE A 665 -43.53 -18.07 14.64
C PHE A 665 -43.64 -16.58 14.95
N ASP A 666 -44.80 -15.99 14.68
CA ASP A 666 -45.11 -14.59 15.02
C ASP A 666 -46.25 -14.56 16.04
N GLN A 667 -46.07 -13.82 17.13
CA GLN A 667 -47.15 -13.39 18.00
C GLN A 667 -47.40 -11.90 17.72
N TYR A 668 -48.65 -11.53 17.46
CA TYR A 668 -48.98 -10.15 17.20
C TYR A 668 -50.36 -9.74 17.72
N GLN A 669 -50.58 -8.43 17.79
CA GLN A 669 -51.84 -7.82 18.18
C GLN A 669 -52.10 -6.59 17.31
N ILE A 670 -53.38 -6.38 16.99
CA ILE A 670 -53.89 -5.14 16.40
C ILE A 670 -54.51 -4.32 17.53
N THR A 671 -54.10 -3.08 17.66
CA THR A 671 -54.53 -2.15 18.72
C THR A 671 -54.85 -0.79 18.14
N ASP A 672 -55.41 0.12 18.95
CA ASP A 672 -55.71 1.50 18.56
C ASP A 672 -56.48 1.61 17.23
N VAL A 673 -57.56 0.83 17.12
CA VAL A 673 -58.37 0.76 15.90
C VAL A 673 -59.36 1.92 15.87
N ASP A 674 -59.35 2.67 14.78
CA ASP A 674 -60.26 3.81 14.58
C ASP A 674 -61.74 3.39 14.52
N ASP A 675 -62.62 4.29 14.99
CA ASP A 675 -64.06 4.04 15.06
C ASP A 675 -64.70 3.84 13.67
N ASP A 676 -64.12 4.39 12.61
CA ASP A 676 -64.56 4.21 11.23
C ASP A 676 -63.91 3.02 10.52
N ALA A 677 -62.80 2.45 11.06
CA ALA A 677 -62.04 1.35 10.47
C ALA A 677 -62.89 0.18 9.94
N ASP A 678 -62.39 -0.51 8.92
CA ASP A 678 -63.09 -1.64 8.30
C ASP A 678 -63.49 -2.73 9.31
N ASN A 679 -64.66 -3.35 9.11
CA ASN A 679 -65.18 -4.38 10.01
C ASN A 679 -64.23 -5.57 10.15
N LEU A 680 -63.47 -5.91 9.10
CA LEU A 680 -62.48 -6.98 9.16
C LEU A 680 -61.32 -6.63 10.10
N ILE A 681 -60.92 -5.36 10.15
CA ILE A 681 -59.87 -4.87 11.05
C ILE A 681 -60.38 -4.97 12.50
N LYS A 682 -61.61 -4.51 12.74
CA LYS A 682 -62.27 -4.57 14.06
C LYS A 682 -62.44 -6.00 14.54
N GLU A 683 -62.92 -6.91 13.69
CA GLU A 683 -63.08 -8.33 14.00
C GLU A 683 -61.74 -8.98 14.40
N GLN A 684 -60.69 -8.77 13.61
CA GLN A 684 -59.37 -9.32 13.92
C GLN A 684 -58.71 -8.68 15.15
N ALA A 685 -59.04 -7.42 15.48
CA ALA A 685 -58.59 -6.76 16.71
C ALA A 685 -59.31 -7.27 17.96
N ASP A 686 -60.62 -7.52 17.87
CA ASP A 686 -61.46 -8.06 18.95
C ASP A 686 -61.05 -9.49 19.35
N GLU A 687 -60.49 -10.27 18.41
CA GLU A 687 -59.90 -11.59 18.67
C GLU A 687 -58.65 -11.53 19.59
N GLY A 688 -58.04 -10.35 19.75
CA GLY A 688 -56.91 -10.13 20.64
C GLY A 688 -55.57 -10.64 20.10
N THR A 689 -54.86 -11.44 20.88
CA THR A 689 -53.52 -11.93 20.50
C THR A 689 -53.61 -13.07 19.49
N ARG A 690 -52.94 -12.90 18.35
CA ARG A 690 -52.90 -13.85 17.24
C ARG A 690 -51.51 -14.48 17.09
N TYR A 691 -51.48 -15.67 16.50
CA TYR A 691 -50.28 -16.49 16.31
C TYR A 691 -50.15 -16.97 14.86
N ALA A 692 -49.10 -16.53 14.16
CA ALA A 692 -48.76 -17.07 12.84
C ALA A 692 -47.65 -18.12 12.98
N SER A 693 -48.04 -19.39 13.00
CA SER A 693 -47.13 -20.54 12.91
C SER A 693 -46.98 -20.96 11.45
N VAL A 694 -45.79 -20.78 10.87
CA VAL A 694 -45.59 -20.84 9.41
C VAL A 694 -44.38 -21.68 9.04
N LEU A 695 -44.58 -22.68 8.18
CA LEU A 695 -43.49 -23.33 7.46
C LEU A 695 -43.17 -22.53 6.21
N HIS A 696 -41.90 -22.22 5.97
CA HIS A 696 -41.48 -21.53 4.74
C HIS A 696 -40.50 -22.37 3.94
N ALA A 697 -40.67 -22.34 2.62
CA ALA A 697 -39.70 -22.82 1.65
C ALA A 697 -39.34 -21.67 0.71
N ALA A 698 -38.07 -21.53 0.35
CA ALA A 698 -37.64 -20.52 -0.59
C ALA A 698 -36.57 -21.04 -1.56
N PHE A 699 -36.55 -20.49 -2.76
CA PHE A 699 -35.51 -20.65 -3.75
C PHE A 699 -34.95 -19.27 -4.08
N SER A 700 -33.63 -19.15 -4.10
CA SER A 700 -32.93 -17.93 -4.49
C SER A 700 -31.88 -18.25 -5.54
N ARG A 701 -31.79 -17.41 -6.57
CA ARG A 701 -30.73 -17.40 -7.57
C ARG A 701 -30.18 -16.00 -7.71
N ASN A 702 -28.85 -15.86 -7.72
CA ASN A 702 -28.18 -14.60 -7.96
C ASN A 702 -26.98 -14.81 -8.88
N THR A 703 -26.99 -14.14 -10.04
CA THR A 703 -25.94 -14.21 -11.08
C THR A 703 -25.40 -12.82 -11.44
N ILE A 704 -25.69 -11.80 -10.64
CA ILE A 704 -25.25 -10.43 -10.94
C ILE A 704 -23.72 -10.32 -10.87
N ASP A 705 -23.18 -9.53 -11.78
CA ASP A 705 -21.76 -9.24 -11.92
C ASP A 705 -21.19 -8.42 -10.75
N ASN A 706 -21.95 -7.42 -10.27
CA ASN A 706 -21.55 -6.54 -9.20
C ASN A 706 -22.73 -6.26 -8.26
N PHE A 707 -22.53 -6.42 -6.94
CA PHE A 707 -23.58 -6.23 -5.95
C PHE A 707 -24.00 -4.75 -5.78
N GLN A 708 -23.06 -3.82 -5.94
CA GLN A 708 -23.29 -2.39 -5.76
C GLN A 708 -23.76 -1.70 -7.04
N ARG A 709 -23.29 -2.17 -8.20
CA ARG A 709 -23.67 -1.64 -9.52
C ARG A 709 -23.90 -2.79 -10.51
N PRO A 710 -25.01 -3.52 -10.40
CA PRO A 710 -25.29 -4.63 -11.30
C PRO A 710 -25.45 -4.11 -12.74
N THR A 711 -24.65 -4.61 -13.68
CA THR A 711 -24.76 -4.28 -15.11
C THR A 711 -25.28 -5.47 -15.93
N ALA A 712 -25.06 -6.69 -15.45
CA ALA A 712 -25.48 -7.91 -16.12
C ALA A 712 -25.96 -8.97 -15.12
N GLY A 713 -26.72 -9.94 -15.61
CA GLY A 713 -27.19 -11.09 -14.84
C GLY A 713 -28.58 -10.90 -14.22
N ASN A 714 -28.96 -11.81 -13.33
CA ASN A 714 -30.29 -11.83 -12.72
C ASN A 714 -30.31 -12.22 -11.25
N VAL A 715 -31.37 -11.76 -10.58
CA VAL A 715 -31.78 -12.17 -9.24
C VAL A 715 -33.18 -12.76 -9.32
N VAL A 716 -33.38 -13.98 -8.85
CA VAL A 716 -34.70 -14.63 -8.80
C VAL A 716 -34.94 -15.15 -7.39
N ASN A 717 -36.06 -14.79 -6.79
CA ASN A 717 -36.49 -15.25 -5.48
C ASN A 717 -37.92 -15.80 -5.57
N LEU A 718 -38.14 -17.01 -5.05
CA LEU A 718 -39.44 -17.61 -4.90
C LEU A 718 -39.60 -18.03 -3.44
N THR A 719 -40.68 -17.62 -2.78
CA THR A 719 -40.99 -17.99 -1.40
C THR A 719 -42.40 -18.55 -1.32
N VAL A 720 -42.57 -19.64 -0.60
CA VAL A 720 -43.85 -20.25 -0.25
C VAL A 720 -43.91 -20.34 1.27
N ASN A 721 -44.92 -19.72 1.86
CA ASN A 721 -45.22 -19.80 3.29
C ASN A 721 -46.54 -20.54 3.46
N TYR A 722 -46.56 -21.53 4.34
CA TYR A 722 -47.72 -22.32 4.69
C TYR A 722 -48.00 -22.09 6.17
N GLY A 723 -48.95 -21.20 6.45
CA GLY A 723 -49.45 -20.92 7.79
C GLY A 723 -50.69 -21.74 8.07
N GLY A 724 -50.78 -22.33 9.27
CA GLY A 724 -52.05 -22.90 9.67
C GLY A 724 -52.16 -23.47 11.07
N SER A 725 -53.40 -23.73 11.46
CA SER A 725 -53.86 -24.22 12.75
C SER A 725 -53.32 -25.60 13.12
N PHE A 726 -52.93 -26.43 12.13
CA PHE A 726 -52.21 -27.68 12.38
C PHE A 726 -50.84 -27.48 13.08
N LEU A 727 -50.28 -26.28 13.02
CA LEU A 727 -49.06 -25.86 13.74
C LEU A 727 -49.39 -25.07 15.02
N GLN A 728 -50.63 -25.18 15.52
CA GLN A 728 -51.13 -24.46 16.68
C GLN A 728 -51.10 -22.92 16.54
N GLY A 729 -51.10 -22.41 15.30
CA GLY A 729 -51.34 -20.99 15.01
C GLY A 729 -52.84 -20.67 14.90
N THR A 730 -53.18 -19.39 14.94
CA THR A 730 -54.55 -18.89 14.67
C THR A 730 -54.76 -18.54 13.20
N ASP A 731 -53.68 -18.42 12.42
CA ASP A 731 -53.73 -17.89 11.06
C ASP A 731 -53.54 -19.00 10.02
N ASP A 732 -54.57 -19.20 9.20
CA ASP A 732 -54.61 -20.21 8.14
C ASP A 732 -54.45 -19.56 6.75
N PHE A 733 -53.26 -19.66 6.16
CA PHE A 733 -52.99 -19.12 4.81
C PHE A 733 -51.85 -19.81 4.07
N ILE A 734 -51.86 -19.72 2.74
CA ILE A 734 -50.73 -20.05 1.87
C ILE A 734 -50.30 -18.78 1.14
N LYS A 735 -49.06 -18.33 1.36
CA LYS A 735 -48.51 -17.12 0.74
C LYS A 735 -47.38 -17.47 -0.21
N VAL A 736 -47.57 -17.19 -1.49
CA VAL A 736 -46.57 -17.38 -2.56
C VAL A 736 -46.08 -16.02 -3.02
N VAL A 737 -44.77 -15.81 -3.05
CA VAL A 737 -44.13 -14.57 -3.52
C VAL A 737 -43.02 -14.91 -4.50
N GLY A 738 -43.12 -14.39 -5.72
CA GLY A 738 -42.08 -14.47 -6.74
C GLY A 738 -41.53 -13.09 -7.08
N GLU A 739 -40.21 -12.96 -7.19
CA GLU A 739 -39.53 -11.76 -7.65
C GLU A 739 -38.40 -12.13 -8.61
N ALA A 740 -38.30 -11.42 -9.73
CA ALA A 740 -37.22 -11.54 -10.69
C ALA A 740 -36.68 -10.15 -11.05
N ARG A 741 -35.36 -10.01 -11.15
CA ARG A 741 -34.66 -8.83 -11.67
C ARG A 741 -33.67 -9.27 -12.72
N GLN A 742 -33.65 -8.61 -13.86
CA GLN A 742 -32.75 -8.86 -14.97
C GLN A 742 -32.03 -7.56 -15.33
N TYR A 743 -30.71 -7.64 -15.50
CA TYR A 743 -29.87 -6.54 -15.94
C TYR A 743 -29.24 -6.89 -17.29
N TYR A 744 -29.18 -5.91 -18.17
CA TYR A 744 -28.59 -6.04 -19.50
C TYR A 744 -27.80 -4.76 -19.84
N ALA A 745 -26.48 -4.88 -19.88
CA ALA A 745 -25.59 -3.79 -20.27
C ALA A 745 -25.68 -3.56 -21.79
N LEU A 746 -25.98 -2.33 -22.19
CA LEU A 746 -25.81 -1.87 -23.58
C LEU A 746 -24.35 -1.50 -23.83
N ASN A 747 -23.71 -0.89 -22.83
CA ASN A 747 -22.28 -0.63 -22.73
C ASN A 747 -21.92 -0.36 -21.24
N ASN A 748 -20.73 0.18 -20.96
CA ASN A 748 -20.23 0.39 -19.60
C ASN A 748 -21.06 1.36 -18.73
N ASP A 749 -21.77 2.29 -19.35
CA ASP A 749 -22.49 3.38 -18.66
C ASP A 749 -24.01 3.31 -18.83
N HIS A 750 -24.49 2.40 -19.68
CA HIS A 750 -25.90 2.27 -20.04
C HIS A 750 -26.41 0.85 -19.79
N VAL A 751 -27.35 0.71 -18.85
CA VAL A 751 -27.90 -0.57 -18.43
C VAL A 751 -29.42 -0.55 -18.52
N LEU A 752 -30.01 -1.60 -19.11
CA LEU A 752 -31.44 -1.86 -19.01
C LEU A 752 -31.70 -2.79 -17.82
N MET A 753 -32.65 -2.41 -16.97
CA MET A 753 -33.09 -3.23 -15.84
C MET A 753 -34.58 -3.48 -15.92
N ALA A 754 -34.97 -4.75 -15.79
CA ALA A 754 -36.36 -5.15 -15.65
C ALA A 754 -36.56 -5.89 -14.33
N ARG A 755 -37.53 -5.44 -13.52
CA ARG A 755 -37.95 -6.09 -12.28
C ARG A 755 -39.40 -6.51 -12.42
N ALA A 756 -39.73 -7.70 -11.96
CA ALA A 756 -41.11 -8.18 -11.84
C ALA A 756 -41.31 -8.83 -10.47
N LYS A 757 -42.42 -8.53 -9.80
CA LYS A 757 -42.81 -9.16 -8.54
C LYS A 757 -44.28 -9.53 -8.59
N ALA A 758 -44.62 -10.75 -8.21
CA ALA A 758 -46.00 -11.21 -8.12
C ALA A 758 -46.20 -11.99 -6.83
N ALA A 759 -47.37 -11.87 -6.22
CA ALA A 759 -47.66 -12.56 -4.98
C ALA A 759 -49.15 -12.90 -4.84
N ALA A 760 -49.40 -14.00 -4.13
CA ALA A 760 -50.74 -14.52 -3.87
C ALA A 760 -50.84 -15.06 -2.44
N LEU A 761 -51.91 -14.67 -1.75
CA LEU A 761 -52.33 -15.09 -0.43
C LEU A 761 -53.63 -15.90 -0.53
N LEU A 762 -53.51 -17.21 -0.45
CA LEU A 762 -54.60 -18.17 -0.62
C LEU A 762 -55.12 -18.60 0.77
N PRO A 763 -56.43 -18.79 0.96
CA PRO A 763 -56.97 -19.36 2.19
C PRO A 763 -56.48 -20.80 2.37
N ASN A 764 -56.22 -21.23 3.61
CA ASN A 764 -55.73 -22.57 3.96
C ASN A 764 -56.73 -23.34 4.85
N GLY A 765 -57.94 -23.53 4.32
CA GLY A 765 -59.12 -23.84 5.14
C GLY A 765 -59.84 -22.54 5.54
N GLY A 766 -61.15 -22.61 5.75
CA GLY A 766 -61.95 -21.42 6.06
C GLY A 766 -62.31 -20.55 4.85
N SER A 767 -62.76 -19.32 5.13
CA SER A 767 -63.20 -18.30 4.16
C SER A 767 -62.08 -17.28 3.87
N GLN A 768 -62.26 -16.46 2.84
CA GLN A 768 -61.27 -15.42 2.48
C GLN A 768 -61.16 -14.27 3.50
N SER A 769 -62.17 -14.09 4.35
CA SER A 769 -62.11 -13.18 5.51
C SER A 769 -61.17 -13.67 6.62
N ASP A 770 -60.87 -14.97 6.66
CA ASP A 770 -60.03 -15.55 7.73
C ASP A 770 -58.54 -15.27 7.50
N ILE A 771 -58.19 -14.66 6.36
CA ILE A 771 -56.84 -14.26 6.01
C ILE A 771 -56.42 -13.04 6.84
N PRO A 772 -55.30 -13.11 7.59
CA PRO A 772 -54.83 -11.99 8.38
C PRO A 772 -54.56 -10.73 7.55
N ILE A 773 -55.10 -9.57 7.96
CA ILE A 773 -54.88 -8.29 7.27
C ILE A 773 -53.39 -7.95 7.18
N VAL A 774 -52.62 -8.33 8.21
CA VAL A 774 -51.17 -8.08 8.32
C VAL A 774 -50.33 -8.90 7.32
N GLU A 775 -50.93 -9.91 6.68
CA GLU A 775 -50.27 -10.70 5.63
C GLU A 775 -50.65 -10.24 4.21
N ARG A 776 -51.63 -9.33 4.06
CA ARG A 776 -52.07 -8.79 2.77
C ARG A 776 -50.99 -7.91 2.10
N PHE A 777 -51.18 -7.67 0.80
CA PHE A 777 -50.23 -6.97 -0.04
C PHE A 777 -50.64 -5.53 -0.34
N TRP A 778 -49.61 -4.72 -0.55
CA TRP A 778 -49.71 -3.30 -0.83
C TRP A 778 -48.81 -2.96 -2.03
N VAL A 779 -49.30 -2.09 -2.91
CA VAL A 779 -48.62 -1.66 -4.13
C VAL A 779 -48.72 -0.13 -4.23
N GLY A 780 -47.59 0.50 -4.56
CA GLY A 780 -47.36 1.94 -4.55
C GLY A 780 -46.03 2.29 -3.86
N GLY A 781 -45.54 3.49 -4.09
CA GLY A 781 -44.30 3.99 -3.52
C GLY A 781 -43.03 3.65 -4.32
N ILE A 782 -41.92 4.29 -3.93
CA ILE A 782 -40.59 4.23 -4.57
C ILE A 782 -39.99 2.81 -4.76
N ASN A 783 -40.55 1.81 -4.06
CA ASN A 783 -40.11 0.41 -4.08
C ASN A 783 -41.03 -0.53 -4.87
N SER A 784 -42.13 -0.03 -5.45
CA SER A 784 -43.00 -0.77 -6.36
C SER A 784 -43.40 0.08 -7.57
N VAL A 785 -44.61 0.64 -7.64
CA VAL A 785 -45.04 1.52 -8.74
C VAL A 785 -44.87 2.98 -8.30
N ARG A 786 -43.82 3.64 -8.80
CA ARG A 786 -43.51 5.04 -8.46
C ARG A 786 -44.60 5.98 -8.94
N GLY A 787 -44.78 7.11 -8.27
CA GLY A 787 -45.81 8.11 -8.60
C GLY A 787 -47.19 7.84 -8.00
N TYR A 788 -47.45 6.65 -7.46
CA TYR A 788 -48.66 6.32 -6.69
C TYR A 788 -48.32 6.12 -5.21
N ASP A 789 -49.19 6.56 -4.31
CA ASP A 789 -49.12 6.19 -2.89
C ASP A 789 -49.39 4.69 -2.72
N ILE A 790 -48.85 4.10 -1.65
CA ILE A 790 -49.22 2.74 -1.24
C ILE A 790 -50.72 2.63 -0.94
N ASN A 791 -51.31 3.75 -0.52
CA ASN A 791 -52.70 3.92 -0.16
C ASN A 791 -53.63 4.25 -1.33
N ASP A 792 -53.09 4.59 -2.51
CA ASP A 792 -53.90 4.95 -3.68
C ASP A 792 -54.59 3.69 -4.24
N PHE A 793 -53.95 2.52 -4.12
CA PHE A 793 -54.43 1.24 -4.69
C PHE A 793 -54.64 0.13 -3.67
N ALA A 794 -54.93 0.53 -2.43
CA ALA A 794 -55.32 -0.41 -1.40
C ALA A 794 -56.75 -0.89 -1.67
N VAL A 795 -56.94 -2.21 -1.71
CA VAL A 795 -58.27 -2.82 -1.83
C VAL A 795 -59.10 -2.46 -0.61
N ARG A 796 -60.39 -2.16 -0.81
CA ARG A 796 -61.38 -1.79 0.21
C ARG A 796 -62.48 -2.84 0.28
N GLU A 797 -63.06 -3.08 1.46
CA GLU A 797 -64.27 -3.90 1.60
C GLU A 797 -65.50 -2.97 1.69
N ASN A 798 -66.21 -2.77 0.56
CA ASN A 798 -67.28 -1.77 0.32
C ASN A 798 -66.78 -0.30 0.23
N ASP A 799 -67.69 0.68 0.39
CA ASP A 799 -67.39 2.14 0.42
C ASP A 799 -66.50 2.57 1.64
N GLY A 800 -65.90 1.60 2.35
CA GLY A 800 -65.12 1.78 3.58
C GLY A 800 -63.59 1.75 3.41
N ASP A 801 -62.89 1.34 4.46
CA ASP A 801 -61.43 1.51 4.64
C ASP A 801 -60.56 0.47 3.93
N LYS A 802 -59.25 0.72 3.96
CA LYS A 802 -58.24 0.07 3.13
C LYS A 802 -57.70 -1.17 3.82
N ILE A 803 -57.99 -2.35 3.27
CA ILE A 803 -57.57 -3.64 3.85
C ILE A 803 -56.36 -4.27 3.15
N GLY A 804 -56.03 -3.83 1.94
CA GLY A 804 -54.96 -4.41 1.11
C GLY A 804 -55.40 -5.65 0.31
N GLY A 805 -54.61 -6.05 -0.69
CA GLY A 805 -54.99 -7.11 -1.63
C GLY A 805 -54.51 -8.50 -1.22
N THR A 806 -55.24 -9.54 -1.63
CA THR A 806 -54.78 -10.94 -1.52
C THR A 806 -53.94 -11.36 -2.72
N ARG A 807 -53.92 -10.58 -3.80
CA ARG A 807 -53.08 -10.76 -4.98
C ARG A 807 -52.42 -9.44 -5.34
N MET A 808 -51.14 -9.48 -5.71
CA MET A 808 -50.46 -8.33 -6.32
C MET A 808 -49.54 -8.76 -7.45
N ALA A 809 -49.31 -7.87 -8.40
CA ALA A 809 -48.23 -7.98 -9.36
C ALA A 809 -47.74 -6.59 -9.78
N PHE A 810 -46.44 -6.41 -9.96
CA PHE A 810 -45.89 -5.21 -10.59
C PHE A 810 -44.63 -5.54 -11.40
N ALA A 811 -44.33 -4.68 -12.37
CA ALA A 811 -43.09 -4.67 -13.10
C ALA A 811 -42.52 -3.24 -13.24
N ASN A 812 -41.20 -3.13 -13.15
CA ASN A 812 -40.44 -1.89 -13.34
C ASN A 812 -39.48 -2.08 -14.50
N PHE A 813 -39.50 -1.16 -15.46
CA PHE A 813 -38.55 -1.09 -16.54
C PHE A 813 -37.75 0.19 -16.38
N GLU A 814 -36.43 0.05 -16.29
CA GLU A 814 -35.51 1.16 -16.07
C GLU A 814 -34.43 1.17 -17.15
N TYR A 815 -34.14 2.37 -17.64
CA TYR A 815 -32.90 2.66 -18.33
C TYR A 815 -31.98 3.38 -17.35
N GLN A 816 -30.83 2.81 -17.04
CA GLN A 816 -29.89 3.37 -16.07
C GLN A 816 -28.70 3.94 -16.82
N TRP A 817 -28.52 5.26 -16.74
CA TRP A 817 -27.39 5.98 -17.32
C TRP A 817 -26.45 6.49 -16.21
N TYR A 818 -25.28 5.88 -16.12
CA TYR A 818 -24.21 6.25 -15.19
C TYR A 818 -23.33 7.34 -15.81
N PHE A 819 -23.73 8.60 -15.68
CA PHE A 819 -23.05 9.72 -16.32
C PHE A 819 -21.84 10.25 -15.53
N GLU A 820 -21.76 9.96 -14.22
CA GLU A 820 -20.64 10.33 -13.35
C GLU A 820 -20.33 9.15 -12.43
N ASN A 821 -19.53 8.20 -12.95
CA ASN A 821 -19.21 6.95 -12.27
C ASN A 821 -18.47 7.16 -10.95
N GLU A 822 -17.54 8.13 -10.90
CA GLU A 822 -16.75 8.43 -9.71
C GLU A 822 -17.60 8.98 -8.57
N LEU A 823 -18.61 9.80 -8.90
CA LEU A 823 -19.57 10.34 -7.95
C LEU A 823 -20.73 9.38 -7.65
N GLY A 824 -20.79 8.23 -8.35
CA GLY A 824 -21.86 7.25 -8.22
C GLY A 824 -23.24 7.82 -8.55
N MET A 825 -23.32 8.69 -9.55
CA MET A 825 -24.58 9.30 -9.99
C MET A 825 -25.19 8.55 -11.17
N THR A 826 -26.51 8.41 -11.17
CA THR A 826 -27.25 7.69 -12.23
C THR A 826 -28.57 8.38 -12.52
N ILE A 827 -28.87 8.61 -13.79
CA ILE A 827 -30.19 9.04 -14.23
C ILE A 827 -30.97 7.82 -14.69
N VAL A 828 -32.21 7.69 -14.24
CA VAL A 828 -33.04 6.52 -14.44
C VAL A 828 -34.43 6.91 -14.93
N PRO A 829 -34.64 7.05 -16.25
CA PRO A 829 -35.99 7.06 -16.81
C PRO A 829 -36.62 5.70 -16.58
N PHE A 830 -37.89 5.69 -16.14
CA PHE A 830 -38.58 4.46 -15.80
C PHE A 830 -40.01 4.39 -16.35
N PHE A 831 -40.49 3.16 -16.48
CA PHE A 831 -41.89 2.83 -16.69
C PHE A 831 -42.29 1.73 -15.71
N ASP A 832 -43.29 2.00 -14.88
CA ASP A 832 -43.78 1.07 -13.88
C ASP A 832 -45.21 0.65 -14.21
N VAL A 833 -45.54 -0.59 -13.92
CA VAL A 833 -46.89 -1.15 -14.07
C VAL A 833 -47.22 -2.02 -12.86
N GLY A 834 -48.45 -1.98 -12.35
CA GLY A 834 -48.83 -2.86 -11.26
C GLY A 834 -50.32 -2.99 -11.02
N THR A 835 -50.68 -3.95 -10.17
CA THR A 835 -52.04 -4.29 -9.77
C THR A 835 -52.01 -4.91 -8.37
N ASN A 836 -53.09 -4.71 -7.63
CA ASN A 836 -53.39 -5.22 -6.30
C ASN A 836 -54.90 -5.49 -6.28
N PHE A 837 -55.34 -6.68 -5.91
CA PHE A 837 -56.76 -7.04 -5.92
C PHE A 837 -57.08 -8.14 -4.91
N ASP A 838 -58.37 -8.34 -4.62
CA ASP A 838 -58.88 -9.41 -3.76
C ASP A 838 -59.86 -10.33 -4.55
N ASP A 839 -59.89 -11.63 -4.25
CA ASP A 839 -60.70 -12.60 -5.03
C ASP A 839 -62.20 -12.60 -4.62
N LYS A 840 -62.61 -11.84 -3.60
CA LYS A 840 -64.01 -11.73 -3.14
C LYS A 840 -64.94 -10.99 -4.13
N ASP A 841 -64.41 -10.26 -5.11
CA ASP A 841 -65.18 -9.47 -6.09
C ASP A 841 -65.82 -10.30 -7.24
N ASP A 842 -66.13 -11.58 -7.01
CA ASP A 842 -66.71 -12.48 -8.03
C ASP A 842 -68.25 -12.37 -8.10
N ASP A 843 -68.75 -11.17 -8.41
CA ASP A 843 -70.08 -10.95 -9.01
C ASP A 843 -69.91 -10.44 -10.45
N GLY A 844 -69.23 -11.24 -11.28
CA GLY A 844 -69.28 -11.14 -12.75
C GLY A 844 -68.54 -9.96 -13.39
N LEU A 845 -67.31 -10.23 -13.88
CA LEU A 845 -66.72 -9.72 -15.14
C LEU A 845 -66.87 -8.22 -15.55
N THR A 846 -67.24 -7.30 -14.64
CA THR A 846 -67.52 -5.88 -14.96
C THR A 846 -67.12 -4.86 -13.89
N SER A 847 -66.10 -5.15 -13.08
CA SER A 847 -65.38 -4.13 -12.30
C SER A 847 -63.90 -4.19 -12.68
N ASN A 848 -63.48 -3.16 -13.40
CA ASN A 848 -62.12 -2.87 -13.87
C ASN A 848 -61.00 -3.43 -12.98
N LYS A 849 -60.24 -4.43 -13.47
CA LYS A 849 -58.92 -4.76 -12.90
C LYS A 849 -57.97 -3.62 -13.29
N ASP A 850 -57.98 -2.54 -12.52
CA ASP A 850 -57.24 -1.33 -12.84
C ASP A 850 -55.74 -1.59 -12.71
N TRP A 851 -55.08 -1.77 -13.85
CA TRP A 851 -53.63 -1.75 -13.89
C TRP A 851 -53.17 -0.30 -13.73
N LEU A 852 -52.32 -0.07 -12.73
CA LEU A 852 -51.58 1.17 -12.60
C LEU A 852 -50.46 1.18 -13.62
N TYR A 853 -50.25 2.32 -14.24
CA TYR A 853 -49.09 2.59 -15.06
C TYR A 853 -48.51 3.91 -14.59
N SER A 854 -47.20 4.04 -14.56
CA SER A 854 -46.55 5.34 -14.38
C SER A 854 -45.27 5.41 -15.17
N THR A 855 -44.83 6.64 -15.43
CA THR A 855 -43.51 6.89 -16.00
C THR A 855 -42.87 8.05 -15.28
N GLY A 856 -41.56 8.17 -15.34
CA GLY A 856 -40.88 9.24 -14.65
C GLY A 856 -39.39 9.20 -14.83
N LEU A 857 -38.74 10.00 -13.99
CA LEU A 857 -37.30 10.15 -13.94
C LEU A 857 -36.84 10.00 -12.49
N GLU A 858 -35.83 9.17 -12.26
CA GLU A 858 -35.18 9.03 -10.97
C GLU A 858 -33.70 9.43 -11.06
N LEU A 859 -33.22 10.25 -10.14
CA LEU A 859 -31.80 10.50 -9.92
C LEU A 859 -31.34 9.65 -8.75
N ARG A 860 -30.34 8.80 -8.97
CA ARG A 860 -29.63 8.07 -7.92
C ARG A 860 -28.29 8.73 -7.68
N TRP A 861 -27.91 8.88 -6.42
CA TRP A 861 -26.60 9.38 -6.04
C TRP A 861 -26.06 8.59 -4.85
N ARG A 862 -24.96 7.87 -5.06
CA ARG A 862 -24.19 7.26 -3.98
C ARG A 862 -23.35 8.33 -3.29
N SER A 863 -23.99 9.08 -2.40
CA SER A 863 -23.31 10.12 -1.64
C SER A 863 -22.41 9.50 -0.55
N PRO A 864 -21.45 10.27 0.00
CA PRO A 864 -20.71 9.84 1.20
C PRO A 864 -21.59 9.49 2.40
N MET A 865 -22.86 9.95 2.42
CA MET A 865 -23.83 9.72 3.49
C MET A 865 -24.77 8.53 3.21
N GLY A 866 -24.63 7.85 2.06
CA GLY A 866 -25.46 6.72 1.64
C GLY A 866 -26.10 6.93 0.27
N ASP A 867 -26.76 5.88 -0.22
CA ASP A 867 -27.49 5.93 -1.49
C ASP A 867 -28.74 6.84 -1.35
N LEU A 868 -28.85 7.80 -2.26
CA LEU A 868 -29.95 8.74 -2.39
C LEU A 868 -30.72 8.41 -3.65
N ARG A 869 -32.06 8.39 -3.57
CA ARG A 869 -32.97 8.18 -4.70
C ARG A 869 -33.99 9.30 -4.70
N PHE A 870 -34.02 10.08 -5.77
CA PHE A 870 -34.99 11.15 -6.01
C PHE A 870 -35.81 10.78 -7.23
N ALA A 871 -37.05 10.32 -7.05
CA ALA A 871 -37.92 9.90 -8.15
C ALA A 871 -39.05 10.89 -8.34
N TYR A 872 -39.31 11.28 -9.59
CA TYR A 872 -40.50 12.03 -9.96
C TYR A 872 -41.37 11.14 -10.86
N GLY A 873 -42.45 10.60 -10.30
CA GLY A 873 -43.37 9.71 -10.98
C GLY A 873 -44.63 10.41 -11.45
N VAL A 874 -45.01 10.17 -12.70
CA VAL A 874 -46.24 10.66 -13.34
C VAL A 874 -47.20 9.48 -13.49
N PRO A 875 -48.29 9.43 -12.71
CA PRO A 875 -49.38 8.50 -12.88
C PRO A 875 -49.92 8.50 -14.33
N LEU A 876 -50.13 7.31 -14.90
CA LEU A 876 -50.63 7.08 -16.25
C LEU A 876 -52.03 6.45 -16.30
N ALA A 877 -52.51 5.90 -15.19
CA ALA A 877 -53.87 5.37 -15.00
C ALA A 877 -54.69 6.23 -14.00
N ASP A 878 -56.00 6.19 -14.16
CA ASP A 878 -56.96 6.79 -13.22
C ASP A 878 -57.28 5.78 -12.12
N VAL A 879 -57.48 6.27 -10.90
CA VAL A 879 -57.79 5.48 -9.71
C VAL A 879 -59.11 6.01 -9.16
N ASN A 880 -60.12 5.15 -9.02
CA ASN A 880 -61.49 5.54 -8.63
C ASN A 880 -62.09 6.64 -9.53
N GLY A 881 -61.75 6.64 -10.82
CA GLY A 881 -62.22 7.62 -11.80
C GLY A 881 -61.48 8.97 -11.78
N GLU A 882 -60.44 9.12 -10.95
CA GLU A 882 -59.63 10.34 -10.88
C GLU A 882 -58.15 10.08 -11.15
N ARG A 883 -57.54 10.99 -11.91
CA ARG A 883 -56.11 10.93 -12.20
C ARG A 883 -55.30 11.47 -11.02
N GLN A 884 -54.45 10.62 -10.45
CA GLN A 884 -53.54 11.02 -9.39
C GLN A 884 -52.53 12.07 -9.89
N SER A 885 -52.20 13.04 -9.03
CA SER A 885 -51.19 14.06 -9.34
C SER A 885 -49.78 13.45 -9.40
N PRO A 886 -48.87 13.97 -10.23
CA PRO A 886 -47.47 13.58 -10.19
C PRO A 886 -46.87 13.72 -8.80
N ARG A 887 -46.06 12.76 -8.37
CA ARG A 887 -45.46 12.72 -7.04
C ARG A 887 -43.94 12.75 -7.11
N PHE A 888 -43.36 13.52 -6.19
CA PHE A 888 -41.94 13.46 -5.90
C PHE A 888 -41.73 12.53 -4.71
N GLU A 889 -40.93 11.50 -4.91
CA GLU A 889 -40.59 10.49 -3.93
C GLU A 889 -39.09 10.55 -3.65
N PHE A 890 -38.74 10.37 -2.38
CA PHE A 890 -37.37 10.45 -1.94
C PHE A 890 -37.08 9.28 -1.01
N ALA A 891 -35.91 8.68 -1.17
CA ALA A 891 -35.36 7.73 -0.22
C ALA A 891 -33.87 8.00 -0.03
N MET A 892 -33.44 8.09 1.23
CA MET A 892 -32.05 8.29 1.60
C MET A 892 -31.61 7.27 2.64
N GLY A 893 -30.40 6.73 2.44
CA GLY A 893 -29.66 6.01 3.47
C GLY A 893 -30.11 4.57 3.69
N GLN A 894 -29.46 3.89 4.64
CA GLN A 894 -29.66 2.46 4.91
C GLN A 894 -30.90 2.13 5.77
N ALA A 895 -31.67 3.14 6.18
CA ALA A 895 -32.81 2.95 7.09
C ALA A 895 -34.06 2.36 6.39
N PHE A 896 -34.11 2.36 5.05
CA PHE A 896 -35.31 2.08 4.24
C PHE A 896 -35.06 1.13 3.07
#